data_AF-A0A1Z4GEU0-F1
#
_entry.id   AF-A0A1Z4GEU0-F1
#
_cell.length_a   1.000
_cell.length_b   1.000
_cell.length_c   1.000
_cell.angle_alpha   90.00
_cell.angle_beta   90.00
_cell.angle_gamma   90.00
#
_symmetry.space_group_name_H-M   'P 1'
#
loop_
_entity.id
_entity.type
_entity.pdbx_description
1 polymer ?
#
loop_
_entity_poly.entity_id
_entity_poly.type
_entity_poly.pdbx_seq_one_letter_code
_entity_poly.pdbx_strand_id
1 'polypeptide(L)'
;MKILIVEDDTNIIEILRVALSEKYYLVEVATDGKKGLEQALATAYDLIVLDVSLSIIDGISICQQLRNQGCCIPILLLTEKDNIAKTITGLDAGADDYVLEPFNLEELLARIRALLRRGMISTTPIIQFGALLLDPRCGQISYQGKILPLTAKEYALLELLLRNSQRIFSQSSLLDHLWSLNEIPSENTVRAHIKSLRSKLRKAGAKADLIETVYGFGYRLNTKELEIGNVQPKIMGTEKPIHSIKADEESDDRLLPTTDSAIEQRIKSQLAGVWERYQDKYSDRLAIIKQAVKYLLENRLTEDLRQQAQQQAHTLAGSLGTFGFDNATCLCQNIETILKSTETLGQTQAEQIQMLLLELQKILEQNPTLIPPQSDVQATYLNQEYRLLIVDDDLELAQQVAAEATIAGIETVVAESISAARLAIAHSRPDVVLLDLCFPQSPEDGFTLLAELTALHPPIPVLVFTSQDSFTERVKVARMGGKGFLQKPVFPSEIMEAIATILQQSNTSSAKLLIVDDDPQILDILHTILQPWGFTLTLLDDPQNFWDTLEEFIPDMLILDLEMPNFSGIDLCQVVRNDPHWSNLPILFLSAHRDTQIVQRVFAAGADDYVTKPIVEPELLARVLCRLERSQIIRKFAEIDALTGITNRRKSAQELTRLLHLAERQNQPFYFAVLDLDRFKYINDQYGHDAGDQVLSQLGKLLKQSFRQEDVVARWGGEEFVIGLYGITQQQVVKRLNHLLDSLRCLEFTTSNQENFTVTISAGVAEYPKDGHDVQTLYRAADAALYQAKAAGRDQIFLSAMN
;
A
#
# COMPACT_ATOMS: atom_id res chain seq x y z
N MET A 1 -6.24 -7.16 18.48
CA MET A 1 -6.47 -6.21 17.37
C MET A 1 -7.96 -5.98 17.23
N LYS A 2 -8.39 -4.76 16.89
CA LYS A 2 -9.78 -4.29 16.89
C LYS A 2 -10.30 -4.12 15.46
N ILE A 3 -11.40 -4.77 15.12
CA ILE A 3 -12.01 -4.77 13.78
C ILE A 3 -13.41 -4.17 13.89
N LEU A 4 -13.72 -3.19 13.04
CA LEU A 4 -15.08 -2.73 12.80
C LEU A 4 -15.68 -3.54 11.65
N ILE A 5 -16.89 -4.05 11.82
CA ILE A 5 -17.74 -4.56 10.74
C ILE A 5 -18.82 -3.52 10.47
N VAL A 6 -19.01 -3.12 9.22
CA VAL A 6 -20.14 -2.32 8.75
C VAL A 6 -20.90 -3.16 7.73
N GLU A 7 -22.09 -3.60 8.13
CA GLU A 7 -22.89 -4.63 7.48
C GLU A 7 -24.35 -4.41 7.91
N ASP A 8 -25.34 -4.70 7.07
CA ASP A 8 -26.76 -4.68 7.48
C ASP A 8 -27.51 -6.03 7.41
N ASP A 9 -26.94 -7.09 6.81
CA ASP A 9 -27.42 -8.45 7.06
C ASP A 9 -26.91 -9.01 8.40
N THR A 10 -27.84 -9.07 9.36
CA THR A 10 -27.68 -9.75 10.66
C THR A 10 -27.11 -11.17 10.62
N ASN A 11 -27.31 -11.93 9.55
CA ASN A 11 -26.75 -13.28 9.39
C ASN A 11 -25.24 -13.22 9.12
N ILE A 12 -24.83 -12.35 8.19
CA ILE A 12 -23.42 -12.10 7.85
C ILE A 12 -22.70 -11.53 9.08
N ILE A 13 -23.30 -10.56 9.77
CA ILE A 13 -22.81 -10.03 11.06
C ILE A 13 -22.46 -11.16 12.03
N GLU A 14 -23.37 -12.11 12.27
CA GLU A 14 -23.15 -13.15 13.28
C GLU A 14 -22.07 -14.16 12.85
N ILE A 15 -22.04 -14.55 11.59
CA ILE A 15 -21.01 -15.44 11.03
C ILE A 15 -19.63 -14.79 11.18
N LEU A 16 -19.48 -13.53 10.76
CA LEU A 16 -18.24 -12.78 10.87
C LEU A 16 -17.82 -12.59 12.34
N ARG A 17 -18.77 -12.19 13.20
CA ARG A 17 -18.54 -11.94 14.63
C ARG A 17 -18.04 -13.18 15.35
N VAL A 18 -18.63 -14.36 15.09
CA VAL A 18 -18.17 -15.64 15.66
C VAL A 18 -16.77 -15.98 15.12
N ALA A 19 -16.59 -16.00 13.80
CA ALA A 19 -15.35 -16.43 13.18
C ALA A 19 -14.12 -15.57 13.54
N LEU A 20 -14.31 -14.25 13.63
CA LEU A 20 -13.24 -13.32 14.02
C LEU A 20 -12.96 -13.40 15.53
N SER A 21 -13.99 -13.61 16.37
CA SER A 21 -13.81 -13.85 17.80
C SER A 21 -13.05 -15.15 18.10
N GLU A 22 -13.25 -16.21 17.31
CA GLU A 22 -12.46 -17.45 17.40
C GLU A 22 -10.97 -17.24 17.08
N LYS A 23 -10.62 -16.21 16.28
CA LYS A 23 -9.23 -15.80 16.02
C LYS A 23 -8.75 -14.70 16.98
N TYR A 24 -9.46 -14.49 18.09
CA TYR A 24 -9.16 -13.53 19.15
C TYR A 24 -9.15 -12.05 18.73
N TYR A 25 -9.78 -11.70 17.61
CA TYR A 25 -10.03 -10.31 17.26
C TYR A 25 -11.13 -9.70 18.14
N LEU A 26 -10.98 -8.41 18.45
CA LEU A 26 -12.00 -7.64 19.14
C LEU A 26 -12.94 -7.03 18.08
N VAL A 27 -14.15 -7.57 17.96
CA VAL A 27 -15.12 -7.16 16.94
C VAL A 27 -16.11 -6.14 17.50
N GLU A 28 -16.29 -5.03 16.79
CA GLU A 28 -17.42 -4.12 16.94
C GLU A 28 -18.20 -4.04 15.62
N VAL A 29 -19.47 -3.66 15.69
CA VAL A 29 -20.43 -3.76 14.57
C VAL A 29 -21.26 -2.49 14.45
N ALA A 30 -21.38 -1.98 13.23
CA ALA A 30 -22.34 -0.97 12.82
C ALA A 30 -23.34 -1.57 11.84
N THR A 31 -24.63 -1.43 12.14
CA THR A 31 -25.74 -2.06 11.39
C THR A 31 -26.26 -1.22 10.22
N ASP A 32 -25.51 -0.21 9.79
CA ASP A 32 -25.80 0.69 8.67
C ASP A 32 -24.57 1.57 8.38
N GLY A 33 -24.49 2.08 7.15
CA GLY A 33 -23.36 2.86 6.69
C GLY A 33 -23.10 4.15 7.47
N LYS A 34 -24.14 4.79 8.04
CA LYS A 34 -23.98 6.04 8.79
C LYS A 34 -23.35 5.78 10.16
N LYS A 35 -23.82 4.78 10.90
CA LYS A 35 -23.16 4.32 12.15
C LYS A 35 -21.73 3.86 11.87
N GLY A 36 -21.48 3.21 10.73
CA GLY A 36 -20.15 2.75 10.32
C GLY A 36 -19.16 3.90 10.19
N LEU A 37 -19.54 4.94 9.44
CA LEU A 37 -18.76 6.16 9.27
C LEU A 37 -18.55 6.90 10.61
N GLU A 38 -19.60 7.07 11.42
CA GLU A 38 -19.51 7.71 12.75
C GLU A 38 -18.55 6.98 13.69
N GLN A 39 -18.59 5.64 13.73
CA GLN A 39 -17.67 4.83 14.55
C GLN A 39 -16.24 4.89 14.02
N ALA A 40 -16.04 4.74 12.71
CA ALA A 40 -14.72 4.74 12.06
C ALA A 40 -13.96 6.07 12.22
N LEU A 41 -14.67 7.19 12.40
CA LEU A 41 -14.07 8.50 12.67
C LEU A 41 -13.89 8.78 14.17
N ALA A 42 -14.74 8.22 15.04
CA ALA A 42 -14.66 8.44 16.48
C ALA A 42 -13.71 7.47 17.22
N THR A 43 -13.36 6.33 16.63
CA THR A 43 -12.63 5.24 17.29
C THR A 43 -11.52 4.67 16.41
N ALA A 44 -10.35 4.41 17.00
CA ALA A 44 -9.25 3.76 16.29
C ALA A 44 -9.51 2.25 16.13
N TYR A 45 -9.47 1.77 14.88
CA TYR A 45 -9.55 0.36 14.50
C TYR A 45 -8.27 -0.07 13.77
N ASP A 46 -7.92 -1.37 13.84
CA ASP A 46 -6.82 -1.96 13.07
C ASP A 46 -7.26 -2.33 11.63
N LEU A 47 -8.57 -2.50 11.40
CA LEU A 47 -9.21 -2.83 10.12
C LEU A 47 -10.70 -2.45 10.16
N ILE A 48 -11.25 -2.06 9.02
CA ILE A 48 -12.69 -1.99 8.77
C ILE A 48 -13.03 -3.06 7.71
N VAL A 49 -14.02 -3.90 8.01
CA VAL A 49 -14.72 -4.76 7.05
C VAL A 49 -16.03 -4.06 6.70
N LEU A 50 -16.31 -3.85 5.42
CA LEU A 50 -17.32 -2.90 4.94
C LEU A 50 -18.08 -3.50 3.76
N ASP A 51 -19.36 -3.80 3.91
CA ASP A 51 -20.20 -4.15 2.76
C ASP A 51 -20.36 -2.95 1.80
N VAL A 52 -20.40 -3.25 0.51
CA VAL A 52 -20.65 -2.32 -0.60
C VAL A 52 -22.14 -2.00 -0.76
N SER A 53 -23.04 -2.95 -0.52
CA SER A 53 -24.47 -2.86 -0.82
C SER A 53 -25.34 -2.22 0.28
N LEU A 54 -24.72 -1.71 1.34
CA LEU A 54 -25.32 -1.05 2.50
C LEU A 54 -26.46 -0.07 2.20
N SER A 55 -27.47 -0.13 3.05
CA SER A 55 -28.57 0.83 3.05
C SER A 55 -28.14 2.26 3.46
N ILE A 56 -28.87 3.25 2.92
CA ILE A 56 -28.70 4.71 3.10
C ILE A 56 -27.43 5.29 2.47
N ILE A 57 -26.25 4.71 2.69
CA ILE A 57 -24.96 5.13 2.11
C ILE A 57 -24.17 3.87 1.75
N ASP A 58 -23.78 3.74 0.49
CA ASP A 58 -23.03 2.60 -0.02
C ASP A 58 -21.58 2.54 0.52
N GLY A 59 -21.02 1.33 0.58
CA GLY A 59 -19.68 1.12 1.15
C GLY A 59 -18.55 1.79 0.37
N ILE A 60 -18.70 1.97 -0.94
CA ILE A 60 -17.70 2.63 -1.78
C ILE A 60 -17.65 4.13 -1.45
N SER A 61 -18.81 4.79 -1.32
CA SER A 61 -18.94 6.16 -0.86
C SER A 61 -18.40 6.37 0.56
N ILE A 62 -18.55 5.38 1.46
CA ILE A 62 -17.97 5.42 2.83
C ILE A 62 -16.45 5.29 2.78
N CYS A 63 -15.92 4.35 1.99
CA CYS A 63 -14.49 4.16 1.80
C CYS A 63 -13.84 5.45 1.26
N GLN A 64 -14.42 6.05 0.22
CA GLN A 64 -13.91 7.28 -0.38
C GLN A 64 -13.96 8.45 0.61
N GLN A 65 -15.02 8.58 1.42
CA GLN A 65 -15.11 9.61 2.47
C GLN A 65 -14.04 9.44 3.56
N LEU A 66 -13.80 8.22 4.02
CA LEU A 66 -12.73 7.93 4.99
C LEU A 66 -11.36 8.28 4.40
N ARG A 67 -11.07 7.89 3.16
CA ARG A 67 -9.81 8.19 2.48
C ARG A 67 -9.60 9.68 2.24
N ASN A 68 -10.64 10.42 1.84
CA ASN A 68 -10.61 11.87 1.69
C ASN A 68 -10.36 12.62 3.01
N GLN A 69 -10.71 12.03 4.16
CA GLN A 69 -10.38 12.55 5.50
C GLN A 69 -8.99 12.08 6.00
N GLY A 70 -8.17 11.48 5.14
CA GLY A 70 -6.84 10.98 5.48
C GLY A 70 -6.83 9.71 6.33
N CYS A 71 -7.98 9.03 6.49
CA CYS A 71 -8.04 7.79 7.26
C CYS A 71 -7.15 6.73 6.61
N CYS A 72 -6.15 6.27 7.37
CA CYS A 72 -5.17 5.28 6.92
C CYS A 72 -5.46 3.86 7.45
N ILE A 73 -6.61 3.64 8.11
CA ILE A 73 -7.04 2.31 8.56
C ILE A 73 -7.32 1.44 7.32
N PRO A 74 -6.83 0.18 7.26
CA PRO A 74 -7.18 -0.76 6.20
C PRO A 74 -8.69 -0.92 6.04
N ILE A 75 -9.18 -0.92 4.80
CA ILE A 75 -10.58 -1.20 4.46
C ILE A 75 -10.64 -2.43 3.57
N LEU A 76 -11.41 -3.43 4.00
CA LEU A 76 -11.75 -4.63 3.23
C LEU A 76 -13.20 -4.56 2.81
N LEU A 77 -13.46 -4.51 1.50
CA LEU A 77 -14.82 -4.52 0.98
C LEU A 77 -15.40 -5.94 0.93
N LEU A 78 -16.64 -6.10 1.37
CA LEU A 78 -17.48 -7.24 0.99
C LEU A 78 -18.34 -6.78 -0.20
N THR A 79 -18.45 -7.60 -1.24
CA THR A 79 -19.22 -7.24 -2.43
C THR A 79 -19.84 -8.46 -3.10
N GLU A 80 -21.06 -8.30 -3.59
CA GLU A 80 -21.76 -9.29 -4.41
C GLU A 80 -20.90 -9.86 -5.55
N LYS A 81 -21.17 -11.11 -5.91
CA LYS A 81 -20.61 -11.77 -7.09
C LYS A 81 -20.90 -11.03 -8.39
N ASP A 82 -20.11 -11.39 -9.39
CA ASP A 82 -20.31 -11.08 -10.82
C ASP A 82 -20.29 -9.58 -11.17
N ASN A 83 -19.74 -8.72 -10.30
CA ASN A 83 -19.52 -7.30 -10.59
C ASN A 83 -18.06 -6.86 -10.39
N ILE A 84 -17.24 -7.14 -11.41
CA ILE A 84 -15.85 -6.68 -11.51
C ILE A 84 -15.77 -5.14 -11.54
N ALA A 85 -16.79 -4.45 -12.06
CA ALA A 85 -16.82 -2.98 -12.05
C ALA A 85 -17.00 -2.40 -10.63
N LYS A 86 -17.87 -2.98 -9.78
CA LYS A 86 -17.97 -2.65 -8.33
C LYS A 86 -16.62 -2.86 -7.64
N THR A 87 -15.94 -3.95 -7.96
CA THR A 87 -14.61 -4.29 -7.44
C THR A 87 -13.57 -3.22 -7.77
N ILE A 88 -13.43 -2.85 -9.06
CA ILE A 88 -12.50 -1.82 -9.52
C ILE A 88 -12.83 -0.47 -8.88
N THR A 89 -14.10 -0.04 -8.94
CA THR A 89 -14.58 1.22 -8.35
C THR A 89 -14.29 1.27 -6.83
N GLY A 90 -14.38 0.14 -6.13
CA GLY A 90 -14.04 0.03 -4.72
C GLY A 90 -12.54 0.20 -4.42
N LEU A 91 -11.67 -0.40 -5.24
CA LEU A 91 -10.23 -0.22 -5.14
C LEU A 91 -9.80 1.22 -5.51
N ASP A 92 -10.41 1.81 -6.55
CA ASP A 92 -10.19 3.20 -6.98
C ASP A 92 -10.71 4.23 -5.96
N ALA A 93 -11.73 3.87 -5.16
CA ALA A 93 -12.17 4.61 -3.98
C ALA A 93 -11.22 4.44 -2.77
N GLY A 94 -10.12 3.71 -2.93
CA GLY A 94 -9.05 3.53 -1.95
C GLY A 94 -9.23 2.35 -1.00
N ALA A 95 -10.07 1.36 -1.31
CA ALA A 95 -10.13 0.12 -0.52
C ALA A 95 -8.80 -0.65 -0.62
N ASP A 96 -8.39 -1.30 0.47
CA ASP A 96 -7.12 -2.03 0.51
C ASP A 96 -7.22 -3.42 -0.13
N ASP A 97 -8.39 -4.07 -0.11
CA ASP A 97 -8.69 -5.37 -0.72
C ASP A 97 -10.21 -5.58 -0.75
N TYR A 98 -10.69 -6.67 -1.38
CA TYR A 98 -12.10 -7.05 -1.41
C TYR A 98 -12.31 -8.57 -1.29
N VAL A 99 -13.54 -8.98 -1.01
CA VAL A 99 -14.00 -10.37 -0.94
C VAL A 99 -15.37 -10.49 -1.63
N LEU A 100 -15.53 -11.53 -2.47
CA LEU A 100 -16.76 -11.79 -3.22
C LEU A 100 -17.76 -12.63 -2.43
N GLU A 101 -19.02 -12.21 -2.41
CA GLU A 101 -20.12 -12.93 -1.74
C GLU A 101 -20.82 -13.95 -2.65
N PRO A 102 -21.27 -15.11 -2.12
CA PRO A 102 -21.00 -15.63 -0.78
C PRO A 102 -19.55 -16.11 -0.64
N PHE A 103 -18.86 -15.66 0.41
CA PHE A 103 -17.41 -15.81 0.56
C PHE A 103 -16.97 -17.12 1.22
N ASN A 104 -15.73 -17.54 0.90
CA ASN A 104 -15.03 -18.53 1.72
C ASN A 104 -14.44 -17.86 2.97
N LEU A 105 -14.87 -18.33 4.15
CA LEU A 105 -14.45 -17.78 5.42
C LEU A 105 -12.93 -17.88 5.69
N GLU A 106 -12.26 -18.91 5.17
CA GLU A 106 -10.82 -19.11 5.35
C GLU A 106 -9.99 -18.16 4.47
N GLU A 107 -10.47 -17.86 3.26
CA GLU A 107 -9.91 -16.79 2.40
C GLU A 107 -10.11 -15.43 3.04
N LEU A 108 -11.33 -15.12 3.51
CA LEU A 108 -11.63 -13.85 4.19
C LEU A 108 -10.67 -13.64 5.37
N LEU A 109 -10.52 -14.66 6.23
CA LEU A 109 -9.57 -14.62 7.34
C LEU A 109 -8.10 -14.54 6.87
N ALA A 110 -7.76 -14.99 5.65
CA ALA A 110 -6.42 -14.85 5.07
C ALA A 110 -6.13 -13.43 4.57
N ARG A 111 -7.06 -12.81 3.84
CA ARG A 111 -6.98 -11.40 3.42
C ARG A 111 -6.93 -10.46 4.62
N ILE A 112 -7.74 -10.71 5.65
CA ILE A 112 -7.68 -10.01 6.95
C ILE A 112 -6.28 -10.13 7.57
N ARG A 113 -5.69 -11.34 7.65
CA ARG A 113 -4.31 -11.50 8.16
C ARG A 113 -3.27 -10.77 7.31
N ALA A 114 -3.44 -10.71 5.98
CA ALA A 114 -2.54 -9.96 5.09
C ALA A 114 -2.63 -8.45 5.35
N LEU A 115 -3.84 -7.89 5.36
CA LEU A 115 -4.12 -6.47 5.66
C LEU A 115 -3.54 -6.03 7.01
N LEU A 116 -3.79 -6.84 8.05
CA LEU A 116 -3.29 -6.58 9.41
C LEU A 116 -1.77 -6.76 9.56
N ARG A 117 -1.11 -7.45 8.62
CA ARG A 117 0.36 -7.46 8.49
C ARG A 117 0.85 -6.18 7.79
N ARG A 118 0.24 -5.79 6.66
CA ARG A 118 0.60 -4.55 5.91
C ARG A 118 0.56 -3.31 6.82
N GLY A 119 -0.44 -3.21 7.70
CA GLY A 119 -0.63 -2.09 8.62
C GLY A 119 0.38 -1.95 9.77
N MET A 120 1.34 -2.87 9.94
CA MET A 120 2.31 -2.84 11.06
C MET A 120 3.76 -2.99 10.58
N ILE A 121 4.66 -2.18 11.14
CA ILE A 121 6.11 -2.17 10.86
C ILE A 121 6.83 -3.36 11.57
N SER A 122 6.19 -4.54 11.63
CA SER A 122 6.68 -5.74 12.32
C SER A 122 7.18 -6.75 11.29
N THR A 123 8.49 -6.86 11.13
CA THR A 123 9.17 -7.45 9.97
C THR A 123 9.22 -8.98 9.94
N THR A 124 8.38 -9.68 10.71
CA THR A 124 8.34 -11.16 10.73
C THR A 124 6.92 -11.70 10.88
N PRO A 125 6.54 -12.78 10.17
CA PRO A 125 5.22 -13.42 10.33
C PRO A 125 5.09 -14.23 11.64
N ILE A 126 6.20 -14.53 12.31
CA ILE A 126 6.25 -15.10 13.66
C ILE A 126 6.95 -14.08 14.55
N ILE A 127 6.25 -13.53 15.54
CA ILE A 127 6.79 -12.47 16.40
C ILE A 127 7.56 -13.10 17.55
N GLN A 128 8.89 -12.96 17.55
CA GLN A 128 9.78 -13.46 18.58
C GLN A 128 10.17 -12.38 19.60
N PHE A 129 10.19 -12.74 20.88
CA PHE A 129 10.79 -11.92 21.95
C PHE A 129 11.52 -12.81 22.95
N GLY A 130 12.85 -12.87 22.84
CA GLY A 130 13.66 -13.84 23.58
C GLY A 130 13.22 -15.26 23.22
N ALA A 131 12.71 -15.99 24.22
CA ALA A 131 12.17 -17.33 24.03
C ALA A 131 10.62 -17.40 23.85
N LEU A 132 9.92 -16.25 23.81
CA LEU A 132 8.52 -16.19 23.36
C LEU A 132 8.46 -16.21 21.82
N LEU A 133 7.53 -16.99 21.28
CA LEU A 133 7.18 -17.05 19.85
C LEU A 133 5.66 -16.98 19.71
N LEU A 134 5.16 -15.93 19.08
CA LEU A 134 3.75 -15.76 18.68
C LEU A 134 3.60 -16.13 17.20
N ASP A 135 2.75 -17.11 16.91
CA ASP A 135 2.29 -17.44 15.56
C ASP A 135 0.84 -16.94 15.36
N PRO A 136 0.64 -15.78 14.70
CA PRO A 136 -0.67 -15.20 14.44
C PRO A 136 -1.46 -15.94 13.35
N ARG A 137 -0.88 -16.96 12.68
CA ARG A 137 -1.59 -17.78 11.68
C ARG A 137 -2.54 -18.76 12.37
N CYS A 138 -2.14 -19.28 13.53
CA CYS A 138 -2.90 -20.26 14.31
C CYS A 138 -3.38 -19.73 15.68
N GLY A 139 -3.06 -18.49 16.04
CA GLY A 139 -3.45 -17.88 17.32
C GLY A 139 -2.73 -18.48 18.52
N GLN A 140 -1.50 -18.96 18.34
CA GLN A 140 -0.74 -19.65 19.40
C GLN A 140 0.46 -18.82 19.83
N ILE A 141 0.71 -18.78 21.14
CA ILE A 141 1.94 -18.27 21.72
C ILE A 141 2.63 -19.41 22.44
N SER A 142 3.92 -19.60 22.17
CA SER A 142 4.76 -20.58 22.86
C SER A 142 5.91 -19.90 23.60
N TYR A 143 6.43 -20.57 24.63
CA TYR A 143 7.66 -20.20 25.32
C TYR A 143 8.61 -21.41 25.30
N GLN A 144 9.82 -21.24 24.77
CA GLN A 144 10.78 -22.34 24.56
C GLN A 144 10.15 -23.54 23.81
N GLY A 145 9.32 -23.27 22.79
CA GLY A 145 8.61 -24.28 22.01
C GLY A 145 7.42 -24.97 22.71
N LYS A 146 7.10 -24.60 23.96
CA LYS A 146 5.91 -25.10 24.67
C LYS A 146 4.75 -24.12 24.52
N ILE A 147 3.64 -24.57 23.93
CA ILE A 147 2.41 -23.76 23.78
C ILE A 147 1.90 -23.31 25.15
N LEU A 148 1.56 -22.03 25.28
CA LEU A 148 0.98 -21.44 26.47
C LEU A 148 -0.56 -21.60 26.44
N PRO A 149 -1.20 -22.27 27.41
CA PRO A 149 -2.66 -22.38 27.46
C PRO A 149 -3.28 -21.08 27.99
N LEU A 150 -3.37 -20.06 27.13
CA LEU A 150 -3.92 -18.74 27.44
C LEU A 150 -5.45 -18.70 27.25
N THR A 151 -6.14 -17.77 27.91
CA THR A 151 -7.52 -17.38 27.55
C THR A 151 -7.50 -16.28 26.49
N ALA A 152 -8.61 -16.02 25.79
CA ALA A 152 -8.67 -15.00 24.72
C ALA A 152 -8.12 -13.61 25.15
N LYS A 153 -8.55 -13.10 26.31
CA LYS A 153 -8.05 -11.81 26.85
C LYS A 153 -6.57 -11.87 27.29
N GLU A 154 -6.06 -13.03 27.69
CA GLU A 154 -4.64 -13.23 28.01
C GLU A 154 -3.76 -13.35 26.76
N TYR A 155 -4.27 -13.99 25.70
CA TYR A 155 -3.64 -14.03 24.37
C TYR A 155 -3.53 -12.62 23.80
N ALA A 156 -4.66 -11.90 23.70
CA ALA A 156 -4.69 -10.56 23.13
C ALA A 156 -3.80 -9.57 23.91
N LEU A 157 -3.75 -9.70 25.24
CA LEU A 157 -2.85 -8.93 26.11
C LEU A 157 -1.36 -9.24 25.83
N LEU A 158 -0.99 -10.52 25.65
CA LEU A 158 0.40 -10.88 25.34
C LEU A 158 0.78 -10.55 23.89
N GLU A 159 -0.15 -10.69 22.94
CA GLU A 159 0.02 -10.25 21.56
C GLU A 159 0.26 -8.74 21.45
N LEU A 160 -0.58 -7.92 22.11
CA LEU A 160 -0.43 -6.47 22.13
C LEU A 160 0.95 -6.05 22.66
N LEU A 161 1.40 -6.70 23.73
CA LEU A 161 2.72 -6.51 24.33
C LEU A 161 3.86 -6.99 23.42
N LEU A 162 3.71 -8.14 22.74
CA LEU A 162 4.73 -8.68 21.81
C LEU A 162 4.90 -7.80 20.56
N ARG A 163 3.78 -7.37 19.95
CA ARG A 163 3.76 -6.44 18.80
C ARG A 163 4.35 -5.06 19.13
N ASN A 164 4.35 -4.67 20.40
CA ASN A 164 4.82 -3.36 20.89
C ASN A 164 5.90 -3.52 21.96
N SER A 165 6.87 -4.42 21.76
CA SER A 165 7.77 -4.95 22.80
C SER A 165 8.57 -3.93 23.63
N GLN A 166 8.79 -2.72 23.13
CA GLN A 166 9.47 -1.63 23.87
C GLN A 166 8.51 -0.58 24.50
N ARG A 167 7.22 -0.61 24.17
CA ARG A 167 6.20 0.36 24.62
C ARG A 167 5.73 0.03 26.05
N ILE A 168 5.38 1.06 26.81
CA ILE A 168 4.66 0.93 28.09
C ILE A 168 3.18 1.21 27.82
N PHE A 169 2.30 0.34 28.30
CA PHE A 169 0.84 0.54 28.25
C PHE A 169 0.28 0.82 29.65
N SER A 170 -0.50 1.89 29.78
CA SER A 170 -1.25 2.22 30.98
C SER A 170 -2.43 1.25 31.19
N GLN A 171 -3.06 1.29 32.36
CA GLN A 171 -4.24 0.45 32.63
C GLN A 171 -5.46 0.88 31.81
N SER A 172 -5.65 2.18 31.55
CA SER A 172 -6.62 2.69 30.59
C SER A 172 -6.32 2.21 29.16
N SER A 173 -5.10 2.44 28.66
CA SER A 173 -4.74 2.04 27.29
C SER A 173 -4.90 0.53 27.05
N LEU A 174 -4.62 -0.32 28.05
CA LEU A 174 -4.92 -1.76 27.98
C LEU A 174 -6.42 -2.08 28.02
N LEU A 175 -7.26 -1.27 28.68
CA LEU A 175 -8.72 -1.41 28.61
C LEU A 175 -9.19 -1.13 27.17
N ASP A 176 -8.82 0.03 26.63
CA ASP A 176 -9.28 0.54 25.33
C ASP A 176 -8.93 -0.39 24.14
N HIS A 177 -7.80 -1.13 24.24
CA HIS A 177 -7.32 -2.03 23.18
C HIS A 177 -7.83 -3.49 23.30
N LEU A 178 -8.39 -3.89 24.44
CA LEU A 178 -8.67 -5.31 24.76
C LEU A 178 -10.12 -5.60 25.18
N TRP A 179 -10.95 -4.57 25.36
CA TRP A 179 -12.39 -4.67 25.62
C TRP A 179 -13.17 -3.75 24.68
N SER A 180 -14.35 -4.17 24.26
CA SER A 180 -15.22 -3.39 23.37
C SER A 180 -16.03 -2.39 24.19
N LEU A 181 -16.60 -1.38 23.54
CA LEU A 181 -17.39 -0.32 24.19
C LEU A 181 -18.59 -0.84 25.01
N ASN A 182 -19.03 -2.09 24.75
CA ASN A 182 -20.11 -2.77 25.47
C ASN A 182 -19.63 -3.56 26.71
N GLU A 183 -18.32 -3.78 26.88
CA GLU A 183 -17.73 -4.39 28.08
C GLU A 183 -16.97 -3.31 28.88
N ILE A 184 -17.50 -2.85 30.02
CA ILE A 184 -16.82 -1.88 30.90
C ILE A 184 -16.29 -2.57 32.18
N PRO A 185 -15.14 -3.27 32.13
CA PRO A 185 -14.52 -3.85 33.32
C PRO A 185 -13.70 -2.81 34.10
N SER A 186 -13.57 -3.00 35.40
CA SER A 186 -12.67 -2.18 36.24
C SER A 186 -11.18 -2.42 35.90
N GLU A 187 -10.30 -1.45 36.21
CA GLU A 187 -8.84 -1.61 36.12
C GLU A 187 -8.31 -2.87 36.84
N ASN A 188 -8.98 -3.31 37.92
CA ASN A 188 -8.60 -4.50 38.66
C ASN A 188 -8.67 -5.78 37.80
N THR A 189 -9.48 -5.78 36.74
CA THR A 189 -9.57 -6.87 35.76
C THR A 189 -8.27 -6.98 34.95
N VAL A 190 -7.69 -5.86 34.50
CA VAL A 190 -6.36 -5.83 33.86
C VAL A 190 -5.29 -6.40 34.81
N ARG A 191 -5.31 -5.98 36.08
CA ARG A 191 -4.38 -6.48 37.11
C ARG A 191 -4.52 -8.00 37.34
N ALA A 192 -5.75 -8.53 37.26
CA ALA A 192 -6.02 -9.97 37.35
C ALA A 192 -5.47 -10.75 36.15
N HIS A 193 -5.70 -10.28 34.91
CA HIS A 193 -5.15 -10.93 33.72
C HIS A 193 -3.62 -10.89 33.68
N ILE A 194 -2.96 -9.76 33.99
CA ILE A 194 -1.51 -9.68 34.12
C ILE A 194 -0.98 -10.68 35.16
N LYS A 195 -1.66 -10.83 36.31
CA LYS A 195 -1.29 -11.79 37.36
C LYS A 195 -1.42 -13.25 36.91
N SER A 196 -2.49 -13.58 36.17
CA SER A 196 -2.70 -14.92 35.58
C SER A 196 -1.65 -15.23 34.51
N LEU A 197 -1.43 -14.30 33.58
CA LEU A 197 -0.46 -14.40 32.48
C LEU A 197 0.97 -14.60 33.01
N ARG A 198 1.41 -13.79 33.98
CA ARG A 198 2.69 -14.00 34.70
C ARG A 198 2.80 -15.38 35.36
N SER A 199 1.70 -15.92 35.90
CA SER A 199 1.65 -17.26 36.50
C SER A 199 1.82 -18.37 35.45
N LYS A 200 1.17 -18.24 34.29
CA LYS A 200 1.28 -19.18 33.17
C LYS A 200 2.69 -19.16 32.54
N LEU A 201 3.24 -17.97 32.32
CA LEU A 201 4.62 -17.78 31.83
C LEU A 201 5.66 -18.41 32.77
N ARG A 202 5.57 -18.18 34.09
CA ARG A 202 6.47 -18.82 35.07
C ARG A 202 6.35 -20.35 35.07
N LYS A 203 5.16 -20.92 34.86
CA LYS A 203 4.97 -22.38 34.73
C LYS A 203 5.61 -22.96 33.46
N ALA A 204 5.76 -22.17 32.39
CA ALA A 204 6.44 -22.57 31.16
C ALA A 204 7.97 -22.48 31.26
N GLY A 205 8.50 -21.74 32.25
CA GLY A 205 9.93 -21.53 32.48
C GLY A 205 10.43 -20.10 32.29
N ALA A 206 9.54 -19.12 32.12
CA ALA A 206 9.90 -17.71 31.98
C ALA A 206 10.31 -17.05 33.31
N LYS A 207 11.12 -15.99 33.24
CA LYS A 207 11.52 -15.22 34.43
C LYS A 207 10.32 -14.55 35.09
N ALA A 208 10.51 -14.19 36.36
CA ALA A 208 9.45 -13.65 37.22
C ALA A 208 8.88 -12.30 36.74
N ASP A 209 9.66 -11.60 35.94
CA ASP A 209 9.59 -10.19 35.56
C ASP A 209 9.56 -9.95 34.04
N LEU A 210 9.41 -11.02 33.21
CA LEU A 210 9.32 -10.93 31.75
C LEU A 210 8.24 -9.93 31.27
N ILE A 211 7.07 -9.94 31.91
CA ILE A 211 6.17 -8.79 31.89
C ILE A 211 6.52 -7.96 33.14
N GLU A 212 7.09 -6.78 32.96
CA GLU A 212 7.44 -5.87 34.07
C GLU A 212 6.27 -4.94 34.44
N THR A 213 6.33 -4.33 35.62
CA THR A 213 5.41 -3.26 36.02
C THR A 213 6.22 -2.00 36.24
N VAL A 214 5.99 -1.00 35.40
CA VAL A 214 6.58 0.32 35.54
C VAL A 214 5.66 1.13 36.45
N TYR A 215 6.05 1.30 37.71
CA TYR A 215 5.25 1.99 38.72
C TYR A 215 4.87 3.41 38.25
N GLY A 216 3.58 3.74 38.34
CA GLY A 216 3.02 5.01 37.83
C GLY A 216 2.63 5.00 36.35
N PHE A 217 3.22 4.14 35.51
CA PHE A 217 3.04 4.18 34.05
C PHE A 217 2.34 2.95 33.45
N GLY A 218 2.52 1.75 34.01
CA GLY A 218 1.79 0.54 33.60
C GLY A 218 2.66 -0.71 33.38
N TYR A 219 2.57 -1.33 32.21
CA TYR A 219 3.18 -2.64 31.90
C TYR A 219 3.95 -2.64 30.56
N ARG A 220 5.01 -3.46 30.48
CA ARG A 220 5.90 -3.63 29.31
C ARG A 220 6.55 -5.02 29.33
N LEU A 221 7.16 -5.47 28.22
CA LEU A 221 8.07 -6.63 28.19
C LEU A 221 9.50 -6.23 28.57
N ASN A 222 10.13 -6.99 29.46
CA ASN A 222 11.49 -6.73 29.93
C ASN A 222 12.52 -7.11 28.86
N THR A 223 13.13 -6.10 28.23
CA THR A 223 14.09 -6.25 27.11
C THR A 223 15.39 -6.98 27.47
N LYS A 224 15.68 -7.19 28.77
CA LYS A 224 16.86 -7.93 29.26
C LYS A 224 16.77 -9.46 29.09
N GLU A 225 15.75 -9.96 28.37
CA GLU A 225 15.64 -11.38 28.02
C GLU A 225 16.05 -11.69 26.56
N LEU A 226 16.41 -10.67 25.77
CA LEU A 226 16.81 -10.82 24.35
C LEU A 226 18.22 -11.40 24.15
N GLU A 227 19.07 -11.45 25.18
CA GLU A 227 20.48 -11.87 25.07
C GLU A 227 20.69 -13.40 25.01
N ILE A 228 19.62 -14.23 24.95
CA ILE A 228 19.73 -15.69 25.13
C ILE A 228 18.87 -16.50 24.13
N GLY A 229 19.49 -16.96 23.03
CA GLY A 229 19.18 -18.26 22.40
C GLY A 229 18.61 -18.26 20.97
N ASN A 230 19.44 -18.63 19.99
CA ASN A 230 19.02 -18.94 18.60
C ASN A 230 18.46 -20.37 18.49
N VAL A 231 17.17 -20.56 18.15
CA VAL A 231 16.60 -21.85 17.65
C VAL A 231 15.41 -21.58 16.71
N GLN A 232 15.33 -22.28 15.58
CA GLN A 232 14.21 -22.22 14.61
C GLN A 232 13.12 -23.29 14.86
N PRO A 233 11.82 -23.04 14.59
CA PRO A 233 10.73 -24.05 14.68
C PRO A 233 10.44 -24.80 13.35
N LYS A 234 9.69 -25.91 13.43
CA LYS A 234 9.39 -26.85 12.31
C LYS A 234 7.91 -27.29 12.34
N ILE A 235 7.28 -27.61 11.19
CA ILE A 235 5.80 -27.69 11.03
C ILE A 235 5.26 -29.08 10.59
N MET A 236 4.05 -29.42 11.07
CA MET A 236 3.04 -30.46 10.67
C MET A 236 1.64 -29.95 11.13
N GLY A 237 0.44 -30.40 10.72
CA GLY A 237 -0.04 -31.48 9.81
C GLY A 237 -1.09 -32.39 10.53
N THR A 238 -2.24 -32.83 9.99
CA THR A 238 -2.93 -32.63 8.68
C THR A 238 -4.41 -33.14 8.76
N GLU A 239 -5.25 -32.86 7.73
CA GLU A 239 -6.48 -33.62 7.30
C GLU A 239 -7.80 -33.65 8.16
N LYS A 240 -9.03 -33.91 7.66
CA LYS A 240 -9.76 -33.69 6.35
C LYS A 240 -11.34 -33.90 6.55
N PRO A 241 -12.26 -33.90 5.53
CA PRO A 241 -13.66 -33.41 5.67
C PRO A 241 -14.80 -34.45 5.42
N ILE A 242 -16.07 -34.00 5.23
CA ILE A 242 -17.21 -34.83 4.71
C ILE A 242 -18.38 -33.97 4.13
N HIS A 243 -18.95 -34.40 2.97
CA HIS A 243 -20.29 -34.18 2.32
C HIS A 243 -21.10 -32.83 2.39
N SER A 244 -22.09 -32.51 1.52
CA SER A 244 -22.33 -32.57 0.04
C SER A 244 -23.83 -32.35 -0.30
N ILE A 245 -24.21 -31.79 -1.48
CA ILE A 245 -25.47 -31.97 -2.32
C ILE A 245 -26.11 -30.66 -2.88
N LYS A 246 -26.18 -30.57 -4.23
CA LYS A 246 -27.22 -30.03 -5.20
C LYS A 246 -28.09 -28.76 -4.92
N ALA A 247 -28.75 -28.11 -5.90
CA ALA A 247 -28.55 -27.85 -7.37
C ALA A 247 -29.76 -26.99 -7.92
N ASP A 248 -29.69 -26.56 -9.19
CA ASP A 248 -30.77 -26.07 -10.11
C ASP A 248 -31.34 -24.64 -9.82
N GLU A 249 -31.14 -23.62 -10.70
CA GLU A 249 -32.00 -23.10 -11.83
C GLU A 249 -33.09 -22.06 -11.39
N GLU A 250 -33.50 -20.98 -12.10
CA GLU A 250 -33.24 -20.44 -13.47
C GLU A 250 -33.65 -18.92 -13.60
N SER A 251 -33.13 -18.17 -14.60
CA SER A 251 -33.66 -16.89 -15.19
C SER A 251 -33.68 -15.58 -14.33
N ASP A 252 -33.73 -14.33 -14.87
CA ASP A 252 -33.72 -13.77 -16.25
C ASP A 252 -32.99 -12.40 -16.30
N ASP A 253 -32.54 -11.94 -17.48
CA ASP A 253 -31.61 -10.81 -17.69
C ASP A 253 -32.25 -9.52 -18.29
N ARG A 254 -31.83 -8.32 -17.83
CA ARG A 254 -31.97 -7.01 -18.52
C ARG A 254 -30.84 -6.00 -18.24
N LEU A 255 -29.77 -6.09 -19.01
CA LEU A 255 -28.68 -5.11 -19.12
C LEU A 255 -29.11 -3.70 -19.61
N LEU A 256 -28.31 -2.70 -19.24
CA LEU A 256 -28.12 -1.42 -19.94
C LEU A 256 -26.62 -1.26 -20.28
N PRO A 257 -26.25 -0.67 -21.44
CA PRO A 257 -24.89 -0.79 -21.99
C PRO A 257 -23.90 0.24 -21.41
N THR A 258 -22.66 -0.21 -21.16
CA THR A 258 -21.52 0.62 -20.72
C THR A 258 -20.57 0.97 -21.88
N THR A 259 -19.65 1.91 -21.63
CA THR A 259 -18.83 2.58 -22.65
C THR A 259 -17.44 1.95 -22.90
N ASP A 260 -17.14 0.80 -22.29
CA ASP A 260 -15.78 0.23 -22.19
C ASP A 260 -15.12 -0.20 -23.52
N SER A 261 -15.93 -0.35 -24.57
CA SER A 261 -15.55 -1.04 -25.82
C SER A 261 -14.31 -0.49 -26.54
N ALA A 262 -13.97 0.80 -26.42
CA ALA A 262 -12.87 1.40 -27.19
C ALA A 262 -11.47 1.01 -26.70
N ILE A 263 -11.28 0.95 -25.38
CA ILE A 263 -10.00 0.54 -24.76
C ILE A 263 -9.84 -0.97 -24.91
N GLU A 264 -10.91 -1.70 -24.62
CA GLU A 264 -10.97 -3.15 -24.75
C GLU A 264 -10.63 -3.61 -26.19
N GLN A 265 -11.13 -2.91 -27.22
CA GLN A 265 -10.77 -3.16 -28.63
C GLN A 265 -9.29 -2.89 -28.92
N ARG A 266 -8.72 -1.78 -28.42
CA ARG A 266 -7.30 -1.45 -28.63
C ARG A 266 -6.40 -2.54 -28.06
N ILE A 267 -6.66 -2.98 -26.83
CA ILE A 267 -5.78 -3.95 -26.15
C ILE A 267 -6.03 -5.36 -26.67
N LYS A 268 -7.27 -5.74 -27.02
CA LYS A 268 -7.54 -6.95 -27.82
C LYS A 268 -6.76 -6.98 -29.14
N SER A 269 -6.61 -5.85 -29.84
CA SER A 269 -5.80 -5.79 -31.07
C SER A 269 -4.29 -5.95 -30.82
N GLN A 270 -3.76 -5.47 -29.69
CA GLN A 270 -2.35 -5.67 -29.32
C GLN A 270 -2.09 -7.10 -28.85
N LEU A 271 -3.01 -7.69 -28.08
CA LEU A 271 -2.99 -9.09 -27.68
C LEU A 271 -3.11 -10.05 -28.88
N ALA A 272 -3.86 -9.70 -29.93
CA ALA A 272 -3.85 -10.44 -31.20
C ALA A 272 -2.45 -10.42 -31.87
N GLY A 273 -1.73 -9.30 -31.80
CA GLY A 273 -0.34 -9.19 -32.25
C GLY A 273 0.69 -9.89 -31.34
N VAL A 274 0.31 -10.29 -30.12
CA VAL A 274 1.07 -11.23 -29.27
C VAL A 274 0.73 -12.68 -29.68
N TRP A 275 -0.54 -12.99 -29.92
CA TRP A 275 -1.03 -14.31 -30.35
C TRP A 275 -0.36 -14.80 -31.64
N GLU A 276 -0.32 -13.96 -32.68
CA GLU A 276 0.34 -14.30 -33.97
C GLU A 276 1.84 -14.62 -33.81
N ARG A 277 2.54 -13.98 -32.86
CA ARG A 277 3.96 -14.25 -32.58
C ARG A 277 4.22 -15.59 -31.88
N TYR A 278 3.18 -16.25 -31.37
CA TYR A 278 3.32 -17.45 -30.55
C TYR A 278 2.53 -18.68 -31.04
N GLN A 279 1.80 -18.57 -32.15
CA GLN A 279 0.99 -19.65 -32.75
C GLN A 279 1.78 -20.96 -32.97
N ASP A 280 3.05 -20.87 -33.35
CA ASP A 280 3.94 -22.03 -33.50
C ASP A 280 4.20 -22.74 -32.16
N LYS A 281 4.51 -22.00 -31.08
CA LYS A 281 4.69 -22.58 -29.74
C LYS A 281 3.42 -23.27 -29.24
N TYR A 282 2.24 -22.71 -29.51
CA TYR A 282 0.97 -23.36 -29.19
C TYR A 282 0.78 -24.68 -29.95
N SER A 283 1.25 -24.75 -31.19
CA SER A 283 1.25 -25.97 -32.00
C SER A 283 2.16 -27.06 -31.41
N ASP A 284 3.34 -26.69 -30.88
CA ASP A 284 4.26 -27.60 -30.18
C ASP A 284 3.66 -28.13 -28.86
N ARG A 285 3.05 -27.26 -28.02
CA ARG A 285 2.36 -27.69 -26.79
C ARG A 285 1.24 -28.70 -27.10
N LEU A 286 0.44 -28.42 -28.13
CA LEU A 286 -0.61 -29.33 -28.60
C LEU A 286 -0.04 -30.64 -29.16
N ALA A 287 1.15 -30.63 -29.77
CA ALA A 287 1.80 -31.84 -30.27
C ALA A 287 2.16 -32.81 -29.13
N ILE A 288 2.63 -32.29 -27.98
CA ILE A 288 2.93 -33.11 -26.78
C ILE A 288 1.65 -33.80 -26.26
N ILE A 289 0.53 -33.08 -26.17
CA ILE A 289 -0.75 -33.64 -25.70
C ILE A 289 -1.28 -34.68 -26.72
N LYS A 290 -1.25 -34.37 -28.02
CA LYS A 290 -1.59 -35.33 -29.10
C LYS A 290 -0.72 -36.59 -29.04
N GLN A 291 0.57 -36.44 -28.73
CA GLN A 291 1.49 -37.55 -28.56
C GLN A 291 1.08 -38.42 -27.35
N ALA A 292 0.80 -37.81 -26.19
CA ALA A 292 0.32 -38.56 -25.02
C ALA A 292 -0.99 -39.33 -25.31
N VAL A 293 -1.96 -38.72 -25.99
CA VAL A 293 -3.21 -39.41 -26.41
C VAL A 293 -2.93 -40.58 -27.36
N LYS A 294 -2.02 -40.41 -28.32
CA LYS A 294 -1.62 -41.50 -29.22
C LYS A 294 -0.98 -42.65 -28.45
N TYR A 295 -0.04 -42.37 -27.54
CA TYR A 295 0.59 -43.40 -26.70
C TYR A 295 -0.42 -44.05 -25.73
N LEU A 296 -1.46 -43.34 -25.30
CA LEU A 296 -2.55 -43.90 -24.50
C LEU A 296 -3.40 -44.88 -25.34
N LEU A 297 -3.79 -44.53 -26.56
CA LEU A 297 -4.48 -45.43 -27.50
C LEU A 297 -3.64 -46.67 -27.86
N GLU A 298 -2.32 -46.56 -27.88
CA GLU A 298 -1.40 -47.70 -28.07
C GLU A 298 -1.18 -48.55 -26.80
N ASN A 299 -1.76 -48.20 -25.64
CA ASN A 299 -1.44 -48.79 -24.32
C ASN A 299 0.08 -48.71 -23.96
N ARG A 300 0.71 -47.58 -24.31
CA ARG A 300 2.15 -47.32 -24.18
C ARG A 300 2.48 -45.96 -23.52
N LEU A 301 1.50 -45.30 -22.91
CA LEU A 301 1.71 -44.03 -22.19
C LEU A 301 2.65 -44.25 -20.99
N THR A 302 3.73 -43.47 -20.93
CA THR A 302 4.62 -43.39 -19.78
C THR A 302 4.15 -42.28 -18.82
N GLU A 303 4.39 -42.46 -17.52
CA GLU A 303 3.98 -41.48 -16.50
C GLU A 303 4.65 -40.11 -16.69
N ASP A 304 5.91 -40.09 -17.14
CA ASP A 304 6.64 -38.88 -17.52
C ASP A 304 5.93 -38.10 -18.65
N LEU A 305 5.56 -38.78 -19.75
CA LEU A 305 4.79 -38.16 -20.84
C LEU A 305 3.37 -37.75 -20.41
N ARG A 306 2.77 -38.46 -19.44
CA ARG A 306 1.49 -38.07 -18.83
C ARG A 306 1.61 -36.76 -18.07
N GLN A 307 2.63 -36.61 -17.23
CA GLN A 307 2.89 -35.39 -16.47
C GLN A 307 3.24 -34.21 -17.39
N GLN A 308 4.08 -34.42 -18.40
CA GLN A 308 4.39 -33.41 -19.42
C GLN A 308 3.13 -32.94 -20.15
N ALA A 309 2.26 -33.85 -20.59
CA ALA A 309 1.00 -33.48 -21.26
C ALA A 309 0.00 -32.78 -20.31
N GLN A 310 -0.04 -33.18 -19.02
CA GLN A 310 -0.85 -32.49 -18.02
C GLN A 310 -0.35 -31.05 -17.81
N GLN A 311 0.96 -30.85 -17.68
CA GLN A 311 1.55 -29.53 -17.51
C GLN A 311 1.31 -28.64 -18.73
N GLN A 312 1.46 -29.16 -19.96
CA GLN A 312 1.12 -28.37 -21.15
C GLN A 312 -0.38 -28.04 -21.23
N ALA A 313 -1.28 -28.93 -20.82
CA ALA A 313 -2.72 -28.61 -20.76
C ALA A 313 -3.01 -27.49 -19.73
N HIS A 314 -2.32 -27.50 -18.60
CA HIS A 314 -2.42 -26.47 -17.57
C HIS A 314 -1.92 -25.10 -18.07
N THR A 315 -0.72 -25.04 -18.66
CA THR A 315 -0.17 -23.78 -19.19
C THR A 315 -0.98 -23.25 -20.37
N LEU A 316 -1.55 -24.13 -21.21
CA LEU A 316 -2.50 -23.74 -22.25
C LEU A 316 -3.76 -23.09 -21.65
N ALA A 317 -4.32 -23.63 -20.56
CA ALA A 317 -5.49 -23.04 -19.91
C ALA A 317 -5.19 -21.63 -19.36
N GLY A 318 -4.04 -21.44 -18.69
CA GLY A 318 -3.66 -20.12 -18.14
C GLY A 318 -3.38 -19.05 -19.20
N SER A 319 -2.72 -19.44 -20.30
CA SER A 319 -2.36 -18.52 -21.39
C SER A 319 -3.54 -18.19 -22.30
N LEU A 320 -4.28 -19.18 -22.80
CA LEU A 320 -5.36 -18.98 -23.79
C LEU A 320 -6.51 -18.11 -23.28
N GLY A 321 -6.91 -18.24 -22.02
CA GLY A 321 -7.95 -17.39 -21.43
C GLY A 321 -7.53 -15.92 -21.33
N THR A 322 -6.23 -15.66 -21.19
CA THR A 322 -5.68 -14.29 -21.14
C THR A 322 -5.70 -13.61 -22.53
N PHE A 323 -5.86 -14.39 -23.61
CA PHE A 323 -6.18 -13.88 -24.95
C PHE A 323 -7.69 -13.81 -25.24
N GLY A 324 -8.55 -14.08 -24.24
CA GLY A 324 -10.02 -14.09 -24.39
C GLY A 324 -10.59 -15.38 -25.01
N PHE A 325 -9.81 -16.47 -25.10
CA PHE A 325 -10.34 -17.76 -25.56
C PHE A 325 -10.93 -18.58 -24.39
N ASP A 326 -12.03 -18.10 -23.79
CA ASP A 326 -12.68 -18.76 -22.64
C ASP A 326 -13.07 -20.22 -22.94
N ASN A 327 -13.66 -20.46 -24.12
CA ASN A 327 -14.02 -21.81 -24.57
C ASN A 327 -12.78 -22.72 -24.70
N ALA A 328 -11.65 -22.21 -25.21
CA ALA A 328 -10.41 -22.97 -25.30
C ALA A 328 -9.82 -23.29 -23.92
N THR A 329 -9.97 -22.36 -22.97
CA THR A 329 -9.56 -22.51 -21.57
C THR A 329 -10.30 -23.65 -20.90
N CYS A 330 -11.64 -23.70 -21.02
CA CYS A 330 -12.47 -24.78 -20.51
C CYS A 330 -12.10 -26.14 -21.12
N LEU A 331 -11.82 -26.20 -22.44
CA LEU A 331 -11.33 -27.43 -23.09
C LEU A 331 -9.99 -27.88 -22.51
N CYS A 332 -9.04 -26.97 -22.29
CA CYS A 332 -7.74 -27.29 -21.71
C CYS A 332 -7.84 -27.76 -20.24
N GLN A 333 -8.69 -27.13 -19.43
CA GLN A 333 -8.97 -27.55 -18.04
C GLN A 333 -9.60 -28.95 -17.98
N ASN A 334 -10.49 -29.29 -18.92
CA ASN A 334 -11.04 -30.63 -19.05
C ASN A 334 -9.96 -31.67 -19.42
N ILE A 335 -9.05 -31.33 -20.34
CA ILE A 335 -7.92 -32.19 -20.70
C ILE A 335 -6.98 -32.40 -19.49
N GLU A 336 -6.63 -31.33 -18.75
CA GLU A 336 -5.83 -31.44 -17.54
C GLU A 336 -6.50 -32.35 -16.51
N THR A 337 -7.80 -32.15 -16.24
CA THR A 337 -8.57 -32.91 -15.26
C THR A 337 -8.61 -34.40 -15.57
N ILE A 338 -8.75 -34.79 -16.84
CA ILE A 338 -8.69 -36.19 -17.26
C ILE A 338 -7.28 -36.75 -17.04
N LEU A 339 -6.23 -36.05 -17.50
CA LEU A 339 -4.83 -36.51 -17.38
C LEU A 339 -4.38 -36.65 -15.91
N LYS A 340 -4.85 -35.76 -15.03
CA LYS A 340 -4.56 -35.67 -13.58
C LYS A 340 -5.27 -36.75 -12.75
N SER A 341 -6.21 -37.50 -13.32
CA SER A 341 -6.97 -38.54 -12.62
C SER A 341 -6.08 -39.68 -12.08
N THR A 342 -6.54 -40.31 -11.00
CA THR A 342 -5.87 -41.45 -10.34
C THR A 342 -6.39 -42.81 -10.76
N GLU A 343 -7.40 -42.85 -11.63
CA GLU A 343 -7.89 -44.08 -12.24
C GLU A 343 -7.00 -44.50 -13.42
N THR A 344 -7.07 -45.78 -13.82
CA THR A 344 -6.38 -46.25 -15.01
C THR A 344 -7.02 -45.65 -16.26
N LEU A 345 -6.38 -44.61 -16.82
CA LEU A 345 -6.73 -44.03 -18.11
C LEU A 345 -6.89 -45.14 -19.16
N GLY A 346 -8.07 -45.23 -19.74
CA GLY A 346 -8.43 -46.21 -20.76
C GLY A 346 -8.75 -45.57 -22.10
N GLN A 347 -9.20 -46.42 -23.02
CA GLN A 347 -9.53 -46.01 -24.39
C GLN A 347 -10.62 -44.92 -24.44
N THR A 348 -11.62 -44.99 -23.56
CA THR A 348 -12.70 -43.98 -23.46
C THR A 348 -12.17 -42.60 -23.10
N GLN A 349 -11.23 -42.49 -22.16
CA GLN A 349 -10.60 -41.22 -21.79
C GLN A 349 -9.72 -40.67 -22.92
N ALA A 350 -9.05 -41.56 -23.68
CA ALA A 350 -8.28 -41.16 -24.85
C ALA A 350 -9.17 -40.58 -25.96
N GLU A 351 -10.31 -41.22 -26.24
CA GLU A 351 -11.33 -40.75 -27.19
C GLU A 351 -11.93 -39.39 -26.75
N GLN A 352 -12.17 -39.20 -25.44
CA GLN A 352 -12.61 -37.91 -24.88
C GLN A 352 -11.58 -36.79 -25.08
N ILE A 353 -10.30 -37.01 -24.73
CA ILE A 353 -9.25 -36.01 -24.95
C ILE A 353 -9.08 -35.73 -26.45
N GLN A 354 -9.19 -36.74 -27.31
CA GLN A 354 -9.11 -36.57 -28.77
C GLN A 354 -10.24 -35.68 -29.32
N MET A 355 -11.47 -35.80 -28.80
CA MET A 355 -12.57 -34.89 -29.14
C MET A 355 -12.30 -33.47 -28.66
N LEU A 356 -11.87 -33.28 -27.42
CA LEU A 356 -11.53 -31.96 -26.85
C LEU A 356 -10.40 -31.28 -27.65
N LEU A 357 -9.38 -32.03 -28.10
CA LEU A 357 -8.30 -31.53 -28.95
C LEU A 357 -8.75 -31.08 -30.35
N LEU A 358 -9.72 -31.77 -30.95
CA LEU A 358 -10.28 -31.41 -32.26
C LEU A 358 -11.11 -30.12 -32.18
N GLU A 359 -11.90 -29.96 -31.12
CA GLU A 359 -12.68 -28.75 -30.88
C GLU A 359 -11.78 -27.57 -30.51
N LEU A 360 -10.74 -27.81 -29.70
CA LEU A 360 -9.71 -26.83 -29.35
C LEU A 360 -8.99 -26.32 -30.60
N GLN A 361 -8.51 -27.20 -31.48
CA GLN A 361 -7.92 -26.79 -32.76
C GLN A 361 -8.87 -25.91 -33.59
N LYS A 362 -10.14 -26.32 -33.72
CA LYS A 362 -11.14 -25.58 -34.50
C LYS A 362 -11.39 -24.16 -33.97
N ILE A 363 -11.20 -23.92 -32.66
CA ILE A 363 -11.25 -22.58 -32.06
C ILE A 363 -9.97 -21.80 -32.37
N LEU A 364 -8.80 -22.40 -32.21
CA LEU A 364 -7.51 -21.74 -32.43
C LEU A 364 -7.19 -21.49 -33.92
N GLU A 365 -7.87 -22.18 -34.83
CA GLU A 365 -7.86 -21.93 -36.29
C GLU A 365 -8.84 -20.81 -36.71
N GLN A 366 -9.65 -20.27 -35.78
CA GLN A 366 -10.57 -19.15 -36.01
C GLN A 366 -10.03 -17.86 -35.39
N ASN A 367 -9.18 -17.14 -36.15
CA ASN A 367 -8.62 -15.86 -35.71
C ASN A 367 -9.72 -14.87 -35.28
N PRO A 368 -9.52 -14.11 -34.18
CA PRO A 368 -10.41 -13.00 -33.83
C PRO A 368 -10.42 -11.93 -34.94
N THR A 369 -11.58 -11.33 -35.20
CA THR A 369 -11.74 -10.36 -36.29
C THR A 369 -10.95 -9.08 -36.03
N LEU A 370 -9.84 -8.92 -36.76
CA LEU A 370 -9.01 -7.72 -36.79
C LEU A 370 -9.78 -6.50 -37.32
N ILE A 371 -9.76 -5.41 -36.57
CA ILE A 371 -10.10 -4.05 -37.03
C ILE A 371 -8.78 -3.27 -37.14
N PRO A 372 -8.52 -2.50 -38.22
CA PRO A 372 -7.24 -1.83 -38.40
C PRO A 372 -6.98 -0.72 -37.35
N PRO A 373 -5.74 -0.57 -36.85
CA PRO A 373 -5.38 0.52 -35.94
C PRO A 373 -5.38 1.87 -36.67
N GLN A 374 -5.82 2.93 -35.99
CA GLN A 374 -5.67 4.31 -36.48
C GLN A 374 -4.45 4.98 -35.83
N SER A 375 -3.43 5.20 -36.66
CA SER A 375 -2.34 6.20 -36.55
C SER A 375 -1.76 6.51 -35.16
N ASP A 376 -0.54 6.07 -34.93
CA ASP A 376 0.29 6.44 -33.77
C ASP A 376 0.59 7.95 -33.68
N VAL A 377 0.78 8.43 -32.45
CA VAL A 377 1.49 9.68 -32.14
C VAL A 377 2.59 9.34 -31.14
N GLN A 378 3.85 9.56 -31.52
CA GLN A 378 5.01 9.25 -30.69
C GLN A 378 5.25 10.35 -29.64
N ALA A 379 5.25 9.99 -28.36
CA ALA A 379 5.68 10.88 -27.29
C ALA A 379 7.22 10.91 -27.20
N THR A 380 7.80 12.11 -27.21
CA THR A 380 9.25 12.30 -27.05
C THR A 380 9.52 12.80 -25.62
N TYR A 381 10.29 12.06 -24.83
CA TYR A 381 10.59 12.41 -23.44
C TYR A 381 11.95 13.10 -23.31
N LEU A 382 11.98 14.27 -22.64
CA LEU A 382 13.06 14.78 -21.78
C LEU A 382 12.71 16.19 -21.28
N ASN A 383 12.92 16.45 -19.98
CA ASN A 383 12.66 17.71 -19.26
C ASN A 383 11.21 18.25 -19.35
N GLN A 384 10.43 18.11 -18.27
CA GLN A 384 9.13 18.80 -18.10
C GLN A 384 9.24 19.96 -17.12
N GLU A 385 8.88 21.14 -17.59
CA GLU A 385 8.26 22.20 -16.80
C GLU A 385 6.76 21.86 -16.71
N TYR A 386 6.15 21.91 -15.52
CA TYR A 386 4.75 21.49 -15.34
C TYR A 386 3.78 22.49 -15.99
N ARG A 387 2.66 21.99 -16.54
CA ARG A 387 1.61 22.80 -17.18
C ARG A 387 0.29 22.82 -16.42
N LEU A 388 -0.15 24.02 -16.05
CA LEU A 388 -1.47 24.30 -15.46
C LEU A 388 -2.37 25.00 -16.48
N LEU A 389 -3.55 24.43 -16.74
CA LEU A 389 -4.64 25.11 -17.43
C LEU A 389 -5.68 25.60 -16.41
N ILE A 390 -5.96 26.89 -16.42
CA ILE A 390 -6.98 27.53 -15.58
C ILE A 390 -8.21 27.82 -16.45
N VAL A 391 -9.38 27.33 -16.05
CA VAL A 391 -10.65 27.50 -16.75
C VAL A 391 -11.66 28.15 -15.80
N ASP A 392 -11.85 29.46 -15.96
CA ASP A 392 -12.61 30.33 -15.07
C ASP A 392 -13.12 31.55 -15.87
N ASP A 393 -14.31 32.09 -15.56
CA ASP A 393 -14.76 33.37 -16.11
C ASP A 393 -14.34 34.57 -15.24
N ASP A 394 -13.90 34.34 -13.99
CA ASP A 394 -13.18 35.31 -13.16
C ASP A 394 -11.72 35.46 -13.63
N LEU A 395 -11.53 36.32 -14.64
CA LEU A 395 -10.22 36.69 -15.17
C LEU A 395 -9.30 37.37 -14.15
N GLU A 396 -9.81 37.94 -13.05
CA GLU A 396 -8.95 38.56 -12.02
C GLU A 396 -8.34 37.49 -11.11
N LEU A 397 -9.17 36.57 -10.61
CA LEU A 397 -8.71 35.41 -9.83
C LEU A 397 -7.78 34.50 -10.67
N ALA A 398 -8.14 34.22 -11.92
CA ALA A 398 -7.34 33.39 -12.81
C ALA A 398 -5.94 33.98 -13.07
N GLN A 399 -5.82 35.31 -13.21
CA GLN A 399 -4.53 35.99 -13.37
C GLN A 399 -3.70 35.98 -12.07
N GLN A 400 -4.33 36.07 -10.90
CA GLN A 400 -3.63 35.95 -9.61
C GLN A 400 -3.05 34.55 -9.41
N VAL A 401 -3.83 33.49 -9.68
CA VAL A 401 -3.35 32.10 -9.63
C VAL A 401 -2.25 31.86 -10.67
N ALA A 402 -2.39 32.38 -11.90
CA ALA A 402 -1.34 32.26 -12.91
C ALA A 402 -0.02 32.92 -12.49
N ALA A 403 -0.06 34.05 -11.78
CA ALA A 403 1.12 34.72 -11.26
C ALA A 403 1.83 33.89 -10.17
N GLU A 404 1.08 33.29 -9.23
CA GLU A 404 1.68 32.42 -8.20
C GLU A 404 2.23 31.12 -8.78
N ALA A 405 1.52 30.48 -9.72
CA ALA A 405 2.01 29.32 -10.46
C ALA A 405 3.29 29.62 -11.26
N THR A 406 3.40 30.80 -11.86
CA THR A 406 4.63 31.26 -12.53
C THR A 406 5.80 31.39 -11.53
N ILE A 407 5.55 31.90 -10.32
CA ILE A 407 6.56 31.97 -9.24
C ILE A 407 6.97 30.56 -8.78
N ALA A 408 6.06 29.58 -8.80
CA ALA A 408 6.32 28.18 -8.52
C ALA A 408 7.01 27.41 -9.66
N GLY A 409 7.28 28.04 -10.82
CA GLY A 409 7.93 27.41 -11.97
C GLY A 409 7.00 26.55 -12.83
N ILE A 410 5.70 26.85 -12.83
CA ILE A 410 4.67 26.15 -13.60
C ILE A 410 4.26 27.03 -14.80
N GLU A 411 4.29 26.47 -16.02
CA GLU A 411 3.78 27.12 -17.23
C GLU A 411 2.24 27.18 -17.17
N THR A 412 1.66 28.36 -17.35
CA THR A 412 0.20 28.57 -17.18
C THR A 412 -0.50 29.02 -18.44
N VAL A 413 -1.68 28.47 -18.69
CA VAL A 413 -2.63 28.92 -19.71
C VAL A 413 -3.96 29.25 -19.03
N VAL A 414 -4.57 30.38 -19.39
CA VAL A 414 -5.89 30.79 -18.89
C VAL A 414 -6.92 30.71 -20.02
N ALA A 415 -8.09 30.15 -19.74
CA ALA A 415 -9.20 29.98 -20.67
C ALA A 415 -10.51 30.51 -20.07
N GLU A 416 -11.00 31.62 -20.60
CA GLU A 416 -12.25 32.30 -20.19
C GLU A 416 -13.56 31.52 -20.50
N SER A 417 -13.46 30.31 -21.05
CA SER A 417 -14.61 29.45 -21.38
C SER A 417 -14.20 28.01 -21.64
N ILE A 418 -15.17 27.10 -21.53
CA ILE A 418 -15.03 25.67 -21.92
C ILE A 418 -14.50 25.52 -23.37
N SER A 419 -14.99 26.35 -24.31
CA SER A 419 -14.53 26.33 -25.70
C SER A 419 -13.07 26.76 -25.85
N ALA A 420 -12.63 27.78 -25.10
CA ALA A 420 -11.23 28.18 -25.06
C ALA A 420 -10.35 27.09 -24.40
N ALA A 421 -10.87 26.40 -23.37
CA ALA A 421 -10.16 25.30 -22.71
C ALA A 421 -9.94 24.11 -23.64
N ARG A 422 -10.98 23.65 -24.37
CA ARG A 422 -10.83 22.59 -25.39
C ARG A 422 -9.81 22.96 -26.45
N LEU A 423 -9.80 24.21 -26.92
CA LEU A 423 -8.79 24.71 -27.85
C LEU A 423 -7.38 24.69 -27.23
N ALA A 424 -7.22 25.12 -25.98
CA ALA A 424 -5.93 25.09 -25.28
C ALA A 424 -5.39 23.65 -25.16
N ILE A 425 -6.21 22.70 -24.67
CA ILE A 425 -5.88 21.28 -24.51
C ILE A 425 -5.46 20.66 -25.85
N ALA A 426 -6.12 21.04 -26.95
CA ALA A 426 -5.80 20.56 -28.31
C ALA A 426 -4.49 21.13 -28.89
N HIS A 427 -4.01 22.29 -28.41
CA HIS A 427 -2.72 22.86 -28.80
C HIS A 427 -1.57 22.40 -27.89
N SER A 428 -1.81 22.31 -26.58
CA SER A 428 -0.84 21.85 -25.60
C SER A 428 -1.56 21.15 -24.45
N ARG A 429 -1.19 19.90 -24.18
CA ARG A 429 -1.75 19.11 -23.09
C ARG A 429 -1.25 19.65 -21.73
N PRO A 430 -2.15 20.03 -20.80
CA PRO A 430 -1.77 20.36 -19.43
C PRO A 430 -1.52 19.09 -18.59
N ASP A 431 -0.70 19.24 -17.54
CA ASP A 431 -0.47 18.21 -16.51
C ASP A 431 -1.54 18.26 -15.41
N VAL A 432 -2.20 19.42 -15.22
CA VAL A 432 -3.28 19.64 -14.26
C VAL A 432 -4.24 20.73 -14.76
N VAL A 433 -5.54 20.57 -14.49
CA VAL A 433 -6.56 21.58 -14.79
C VAL A 433 -7.20 22.10 -13.51
N LEU A 434 -7.34 23.42 -13.43
CA LEU A 434 -8.14 24.12 -12.43
C LEU A 434 -9.44 24.59 -13.11
N LEU A 435 -10.61 24.14 -12.64
CA LEU A 435 -11.88 24.23 -13.37
C LEU A 435 -13.04 24.75 -12.51
N ASP A 436 -13.65 25.88 -12.87
CA ASP A 436 -14.98 26.24 -12.37
C ASP A 436 -16.06 25.41 -13.08
N LEU A 437 -17.19 25.23 -12.41
CA LEU A 437 -18.39 24.60 -12.95
C LEU A 437 -19.37 25.64 -13.50
N CYS A 438 -19.35 26.85 -12.94
CA CYS A 438 -20.35 27.88 -13.14
C CYS A 438 -19.95 28.88 -14.23
N PHE A 439 -20.22 28.56 -15.50
CA PHE A 439 -20.03 29.50 -16.62
C PHE A 439 -21.37 30.16 -17.03
N PRO A 440 -21.80 31.29 -16.44
CA PRO A 440 -23.12 31.90 -16.67
C PRO A 440 -23.36 32.41 -18.10
N GLN A 441 -22.32 32.47 -18.94
CA GLN A 441 -22.40 32.85 -20.36
C GLN A 441 -22.27 31.65 -21.32
N SER A 442 -22.11 30.43 -20.79
CA SER A 442 -21.96 29.19 -21.55
C SER A 442 -23.30 28.47 -21.74
N PRO A 443 -23.57 27.85 -22.90
CA PRO A 443 -24.65 26.87 -23.06
C PRO A 443 -24.29 25.48 -22.50
N GLU A 444 -23.04 25.25 -22.12
CA GLU A 444 -22.50 23.99 -21.60
C GLU A 444 -22.10 24.12 -20.12
N ASP A 445 -22.41 23.07 -19.34
CA ASP A 445 -22.07 22.92 -17.92
C ASP A 445 -20.59 22.53 -17.75
N GLY A 446 -19.87 23.13 -16.79
CA GLY A 446 -18.45 22.78 -16.53
C GLY A 446 -18.25 21.32 -16.13
N PHE A 447 -19.29 20.66 -15.59
CA PHE A 447 -19.28 19.20 -15.39
C PHE A 447 -19.09 18.39 -16.70
N THR A 448 -19.49 18.92 -17.87
CA THR A 448 -19.23 18.25 -19.16
C THR A 448 -17.73 18.23 -19.48
N LEU A 449 -17.03 19.35 -19.26
CA LEU A 449 -15.58 19.43 -19.46
C LEU A 449 -14.83 18.57 -18.42
N LEU A 450 -15.33 18.48 -17.18
CA LEU A 450 -14.78 17.56 -16.17
C LEU A 450 -14.80 16.10 -16.67
N ALA A 451 -15.92 15.63 -17.21
CA ALA A 451 -16.05 14.27 -17.74
C ALA A 451 -15.15 14.02 -18.96
N GLU A 452 -14.99 15.00 -19.84
CA GLU A 452 -14.07 14.91 -20.97
C GLU A 452 -12.62 14.77 -20.49
N LEU A 453 -12.19 15.61 -19.53
CA LEU A 453 -10.82 15.61 -18.98
C LEU A 453 -10.46 14.32 -18.24
N THR A 454 -11.40 13.73 -17.51
CA THR A 454 -11.19 12.45 -16.81
C THR A 454 -11.35 11.22 -17.71
N ALA A 455 -11.94 11.38 -18.90
CA ALA A 455 -11.96 10.35 -19.96
C ALA A 455 -10.76 10.42 -20.94
N LEU A 456 -9.89 11.44 -20.83
CA LEU A 456 -8.62 11.47 -21.57
C LEU A 456 -7.68 10.36 -21.09
N HIS A 457 -6.72 9.98 -21.93
CA HIS A 457 -5.79 8.88 -21.64
C HIS A 457 -4.31 9.34 -21.79
N PRO A 458 -3.48 9.23 -20.73
CA PRO A 458 -3.90 9.13 -19.33
C PRO A 458 -4.87 10.27 -18.94
N PRO A 459 -5.67 10.14 -17.87
CA PRO A 459 -6.58 11.19 -17.43
C PRO A 459 -5.81 12.45 -17.04
N ILE A 460 -6.39 13.63 -17.27
CA ILE A 460 -5.81 14.88 -16.77
C ILE A 460 -6.45 15.17 -15.40
N PRO A 461 -5.67 15.29 -14.31
CA PRO A 461 -6.23 15.53 -13.00
C PRO A 461 -6.85 16.93 -12.91
N VAL A 462 -8.10 16.98 -12.46
CA VAL A 462 -8.88 18.22 -12.36
C VAL A 462 -9.11 18.59 -10.90
N LEU A 463 -8.68 19.79 -10.53
CA LEU A 463 -9.07 20.49 -9.30
C LEU A 463 -10.28 21.37 -9.62
N VAL A 464 -11.42 21.09 -9.00
CA VAL A 464 -12.64 21.88 -9.19
C VAL A 464 -12.73 22.99 -8.15
N PHE A 465 -13.19 24.18 -8.54
CA PHE A 465 -13.41 25.30 -7.62
C PHE A 465 -14.61 26.13 -8.05
N THR A 466 -15.64 26.25 -7.20
CA THR A 466 -16.93 26.88 -7.57
C THR A 466 -17.45 27.80 -6.47
N SER A 467 -18.32 28.74 -6.84
CA SER A 467 -19.04 29.61 -5.90
C SER A 467 -20.20 28.94 -5.16
N GLN A 468 -20.61 27.73 -5.56
CA GLN A 468 -21.73 27.01 -4.92
C GLN A 468 -21.25 25.99 -3.90
N ASP A 469 -21.63 26.18 -2.63
CA ASP A 469 -21.43 25.16 -1.58
C ASP A 469 -22.59 24.16 -1.54
N SER A 470 -22.63 23.29 -2.55
CA SER A 470 -23.61 22.22 -2.65
C SER A 470 -22.95 20.87 -2.39
N PHE A 471 -23.35 20.19 -1.31
CA PHE A 471 -22.94 18.80 -1.05
C PHE A 471 -23.23 17.88 -2.25
N THR A 472 -24.35 18.10 -2.95
CA THR A 472 -24.72 17.38 -4.17
C THR A 472 -23.74 17.63 -5.32
N GLU A 473 -23.21 18.84 -5.46
CA GLU A 473 -22.17 19.15 -6.46
C GLU A 473 -20.82 18.56 -6.07
N ARG A 474 -20.41 18.64 -4.79
CA ARG A 474 -19.20 17.98 -4.27
C ARG A 474 -19.23 16.46 -4.56
N VAL A 475 -20.38 15.81 -4.35
CA VAL A 475 -20.58 14.39 -4.69
C VAL A 475 -20.59 14.14 -6.21
N LYS A 476 -21.20 15.02 -7.02
CA LYS A 476 -21.18 14.93 -8.49
C LYS A 476 -19.74 15.04 -9.03
N VAL A 477 -18.92 15.96 -8.50
CA VAL A 477 -17.49 16.12 -8.87
C VAL A 477 -16.69 14.86 -8.53
N ALA A 478 -16.83 14.33 -7.31
CA ALA A 478 -16.12 13.13 -6.86
C ALA A 478 -16.46 11.90 -7.73
N ARG A 479 -17.75 11.72 -8.07
CA ARG A 479 -18.23 10.65 -8.98
C ARG A 479 -17.74 10.79 -10.42
N MET A 480 -17.28 11.97 -10.83
CA MET A 480 -16.79 12.26 -12.18
C MET A 480 -15.25 12.32 -12.25
N GLY A 481 -14.56 11.90 -11.19
CA GLY A 481 -13.10 11.75 -11.15
C GLY A 481 -12.31 13.00 -10.76
N GLY A 482 -12.98 14.06 -10.30
CA GLY A 482 -12.31 15.26 -9.79
C GLY A 482 -11.38 14.96 -8.61
N LYS A 483 -10.14 15.45 -8.66
CA LYS A 483 -9.07 15.17 -7.69
C LYS A 483 -9.03 16.16 -6.51
N GLY A 484 -9.87 17.19 -6.52
CA GLY A 484 -10.09 18.10 -5.40
C GLY A 484 -11.29 19.01 -5.62
N PHE A 485 -11.78 19.64 -4.55
CA PHE A 485 -12.88 20.61 -4.58
C PHE A 485 -12.59 21.77 -3.63
N LEU A 486 -12.60 23.00 -4.15
CA LEU A 486 -12.47 24.25 -3.40
C LEU A 486 -13.72 25.14 -3.59
N GLN A 487 -13.93 26.11 -2.70
CA GLN A 487 -15.14 26.91 -2.63
C GLN A 487 -14.80 28.41 -2.68
N LYS A 488 -15.22 29.11 -3.74
CA LYS A 488 -14.99 30.56 -3.87
C LYS A 488 -15.73 31.33 -2.75
N PRO A 489 -15.11 32.35 -2.11
CA PRO A 489 -13.76 32.86 -2.36
C PRO A 489 -12.68 31.95 -1.75
N VAL A 490 -11.64 31.67 -2.55
CA VAL A 490 -10.42 30.92 -2.15
C VAL A 490 -9.23 31.86 -2.32
N PHE A 491 -8.19 31.75 -1.48
CA PHE A 491 -6.93 32.43 -1.76
C PHE A 491 -6.10 31.68 -2.81
N PRO A 492 -5.41 32.37 -3.75
CA PRO A 492 -4.55 31.72 -4.74
C PRO A 492 -3.55 30.72 -4.14
N SER A 493 -2.98 31.03 -2.97
CA SER A 493 -2.04 30.15 -2.27
C SER A 493 -2.64 28.81 -1.82
N GLU A 494 -3.93 28.77 -1.46
CA GLU A 494 -4.66 27.54 -1.08
C GLU A 494 -4.95 26.69 -2.34
N ILE A 495 -5.25 27.35 -3.46
CA ILE A 495 -5.36 26.70 -4.78
C ILE A 495 -4.01 26.08 -5.17
N MET A 496 -2.91 26.80 -4.97
CA MET A 496 -1.56 26.31 -5.25
C MET A 496 -1.13 25.14 -4.34
N GLU A 497 -1.50 25.12 -3.06
CA GLU A 497 -1.23 23.99 -2.16
C GLU A 497 -2.03 22.72 -2.58
N ALA A 498 -3.27 22.89 -3.03
CA ALA A 498 -4.07 21.80 -3.59
C ALA A 498 -3.49 21.27 -4.91
N ILE A 499 -3.08 22.16 -5.83
CA ILE A 499 -2.41 21.80 -7.09
C ILE A 499 -1.09 21.05 -6.82
N ALA A 500 -0.25 21.55 -5.91
CA ALA A 500 1.00 20.91 -5.56
C ALA A 500 0.80 19.50 -4.94
N THR A 501 -0.29 19.31 -4.20
CA THR A 501 -0.68 18.00 -3.66
C THR A 501 -1.10 17.03 -4.77
N ILE A 502 -1.88 17.48 -5.74
CA ILE A 502 -2.33 16.68 -6.91
C ILE A 502 -1.16 16.30 -7.81
N LEU A 503 -0.23 17.23 -8.07
CA LEU A 503 1.00 16.97 -8.84
C LEU A 503 1.95 16.00 -8.11
N GLN A 504 1.99 16.02 -6.78
CA GLN A 504 2.77 15.04 -5.99
C GLN A 504 2.15 13.64 -5.98
N GLN A 505 0.81 13.52 -6.11
CA GLN A 505 0.12 12.22 -6.17
C GLN A 505 0.21 11.56 -7.55
N SER A 506 0.22 12.35 -8.62
CA SER A 506 0.28 11.84 -10.02
C SER A 506 1.65 11.34 -10.46
N ASN A 507 2.70 11.50 -9.65
CA ASN A 507 4.04 10.95 -9.89
C ASN A 507 4.17 9.42 -9.64
N THR A 508 3.08 8.66 -9.55
CA THR A 508 3.11 7.18 -9.43
C THR A 508 3.59 6.48 -10.71
N SER A 509 3.53 7.16 -11.86
CA SER A 509 3.91 6.70 -13.21
C SER A 509 5.41 6.47 -13.45
N SER A 510 6.15 6.05 -12.41
CA SER A 510 7.58 5.70 -12.50
C SER A 510 7.97 4.51 -11.60
N ALA A 511 7.01 3.85 -10.95
CA ALA A 511 7.28 2.75 -10.03
C ALA A 511 7.95 1.55 -10.75
N LYS A 512 8.87 0.89 -10.05
CA LYS A 512 9.59 -0.28 -10.56
C LYS A 512 8.86 -1.59 -10.23
N LEU A 513 8.56 -2.39 -11.25
CA LEU A 513 7.96 -3.73 -11.09
C LEU A 513 8.94 -4.81 -11.54
N LEU A 514 9.27 -5.75 -10.65
CA LEU A 514 9.93 -7.00 -11.03
C LEU A 514 8.85 -8.07 -11.23
N ILE A 515 8.88 -8.76 -12.36
CA ILE A 515 7.90 -9.77 -12.76
C ILE A 515 8.64 -11.08 -13.03
N VAL A 516 8.24 -12.14 -12.34
CA VAL A 516 8.88 -13.47 -12.43
C VAL A 516 7.82 -14.52 -12.76
N ASP A 517 7.95 -15.16 -13.93
CA ASP A 517 7.02 -16.16 -14.47
C ASP A 517 7.79 -17.00 -15.50
N ASP A 518 7.79 -18.32 -15.40
CA ASP A 518 8.59 -19.18 -16.31
C ASP A 518 8.00 -19.28 -17.72
N ASP A 519 6.78 -18.77 -17.93
CA ASP A 519 6.20 -18.64 -19.25
C ASP A 519 6.46 -17.25 -19.87
N PRO A 520 7.37 -17.14 -20.87
CA PRO A 520 7.62 -15.87 -21.55
C PRO A 520 6.39 -15.34 -22.33
N GLN A 521 5.35 -16.16 -22.55
CA GLN A 521 4.07 -15.70 -23.07
C GLN A 521 3.33 -14.82 -22.04
N ILE A 522 3.36 -15.21 -20.76
CA ILE A 522 2.75 -14.41 -19.67
C ILE A 522 3.58 -13.14 -19.42
N LEU A 523 4.91 -13.21 -19.49
CA LEU A 523 5.78 -12.03 -19.38
C LEU A 523 5.51 -10.99 -20.49
N ASP A 524 5.34 -11.39 -21.76
CA ASP A 524 5.03 -10.48 -22.88
C ASP A 524 3.62 -9.88 -22.77
N ILE A 525 2.65 -10.64 -22.25
CA ILE A 525 1.30 -10.12 -21.92
C ILE A 525 1.37 -9.09 -20.79
N LEU A 526 2.03 -9.42 -19.67
CA LEU A 526 2.17 -8.53 -18.53
C LEU A 526 2.92 -7.24 -18.91
N HIS A 527 3.94 -7.35 -19.75
CA HIS A 527 4.59 -6.19 -20.35
C HIS A 527 3.61 -5.35 -21.19
N THR A 528 2.82 -5.98 -22.06
CA THR A 528 1.83 -5.30 -22.91
C THR A 528 0.76 -4.57 -22.07
N ILE A 529 0.32 -5.16 -20.96
CA ILE A 529 -0.68 -4.55 -20.05
C ILE A 529 -0.06 -3.41 -19.22
N LEU A 530 1.12 -3.61 -18.63
CA LEU A 530 1.66 -2.71 -17.59
C LEU A 530 2.54 -1.58 -18.16
N GLN A 531 3.29 -1.81 -19.24
CA GLN A 531 4.21 -0.82 -19.80
C GLN A 531 3.54 0.49 -20.26
N PRO A 532 2.31 0.49 -20.83
CA PRO A 532 1.60 1.72 -21.21
C PRO A 532 1.31 2.68 -20.04
N TRP A 533 1.31 2.19 -18.80
CA TRP A 533 1.00 2.96 -17.58
C TRP A 533 2.24 3.66 -16.97
N GLY A 534 3.40 3.58 -17.64
CA GLY A 534 4.65 4.23 -17.21
C GLY A 534 5.49 3.45 -16.20
N PHE A 535 5.06 2.25 -15.81
CA PHE A 535 5.86 1.39 -14.94
C PHE A 535 7.19 0.98 -15.59
N THR A 536 8.27 1.06 -14.80
CA THR A 536 9.55 0.49 -15.23
C THR A 536 9.53 -1.01 -14.93
N LEU A 537 9.55 -1.84 -15.97
CA LEU A 537 9.42 -3.29 -15.84
C LEU A 537 10.78 -3.99 -15.97
N THR A 538 11.05 -4.95 -15.10
CA THR A 538 12.04 -6.02 -15.33
C THR A 538 11.30 -7.35 -15.36
N LEU A 539 11.55 -8.14 -16.41
CA LEU A 539 10.95 -9.46 -16.65
C LEU A 539 12.01 -10.53 -16.40
N LEU A 540 11.65 -11.62 -15.73
CA LEU A 540 12.56 -12.72 -15.41
C LEU A 540 11.86 -14.07 -15.64
N ASP A 541 12.42 -14.89 -16.52
CA ASP A 541 11.94 -16.24 -16.87
C ASP A 541 12.68 -17.36 -16.10
N ASP A 542 13.98 -17.20 -15.81
CA ASP A 542 14.74 -18.13 -14.97
C ASP A 542 14.82 -17.67 -13.50
N PRO A 543 14.07 -18.29 -12.56
CA PRO A 543 14.06 -17.90 -11.15
C PRO A 543 15.39 -18.13 -10.43
N GLN A 544 16.40 -18.77 -11.04
CA GLN A 544 17.73 -18.88 -10.44
C GLN A 544 18.44 -17.52 -10.31
N ASN A 545 18.19 -16.59 -11.24
CA ASN A 545 18.82 -15.25 -11.25
C ASN A 545 18.04 -14.22 -10.41
N PHE A 546 17.02 -14.68 -9.67
CA PHE A 546 16.07 -13.82 -8.94
C PHE A 546 16.73 -12.88 -7.94
N TRP A 547 17.68 -13.37 -7.14
CA TRP A 547 18.26 -12.57 -6.06
C TRP A 547 19.16 -11.45 -6.58
N ASP A 548 20.04 -11.76 -7.54
CA ASP A 548 20.92 -10.77 -8.17
C ASP A 548 20.09 -9.70 -8.90
N THR A 549 19.02 -10.11 -9.61
CA THR A 549 18.08 -9.20 -10.27
C THR A 549 17.34 -8.31 -9.27
N LEU A 550 16.96 -8.84 -8.09
CA LEU A 550 16.29 -8.08 -7.03
C LEU A 550 17.21 -7.00 -6.44
N GLU A 551 18.48 -7.34 -6.15
CA GLU A 551 19.47 -6.41 -5.61
C GLU A 551 19.93 -5.34 -6.61
N GLU A 552 20.09 -5.67 -7.90
CA GLU A 552 20.45 -4.68 -8.92
C GLU A 552 19.28 -3.76 -9.29
N PHE A 553 18.09 -4.33 -9.51
CA PHE A 553 16.95 -3.55 -10.00
C PHE A 553 16.29 -2.69 -8.92
N ILE A 554 16.21 -3.18 -7.68
CA ILE A 554 15.53 -2.54 -6.54
C ILE A 554 14.07 -2.15 -6.90
N PRO A 555 13.16 -3.12 -7.01
CA PRO A 555 11.75 -2.87 -7.34
C PRO A 555 10.96 -2.22 -6.19
N ASP A 556 9.88 -1.52 -6.55
CA ASP A 556 8.87 -1.03 -5.60
C ASP A 556 7.79 -2.08 -5.27
N MET A 557 7.59 -3.05 -6.16
CA MET A 557 6.67 -4.17 -6.02
C MET A 557 7.13 -5.36 -6.85
N LEU A 558 6.84 -6.57 -6.37
CA LEU A 558 7.17 -7.85 -6.99
C LEU A 558 5.91 -8.59 -7.42
N ILE A 559 5.90 -9.13 -8.64
CA ILE A 559 4.88 -10.02 -9.18
C ILE A 559 5.53 -11.40 -9.39
N LEU A 560 4.98 -12.44 -8.78
CA LEU A 560 5.48 -13.83 -8.86
C LEU A 560 4.40 -14.76 -9.41
N ASP A 561 4.75 -15.63 -10.35
CA ASP A 561 3.99 -16.87 -10.56
C ASP A 561 4.14 -17.83 -9.37
N LEU A 562 3.17 -18.71 -9.19
CA LEU A 562 3.11 -19.68 -8.12
C LEU A 562 3.95 -20.95 -8.37
N GLU A 563 3.99 -21.49 -9.60
CA GLU A 563 4.35 -22.88 -9.91
C GLU A 563 5.52 -23.03 -10.91
N MET A 564 6.54 -22.18 -10.78
CA MET A 564 7.75 -22.19 -11.61
C MET A 564 8.68 -23.40 -11.34
N PRO A 565 9.52 -23.81 -12.32
CA PRO A 565 10.54 -24.85 -12.16
C PRO A 565 11.61 -24.52 -11.12
N ASN A 566 12.10 -25.56 -10.43
CA ASN A 566 13.13 -25.55 -9.37
C ASN A 566 12.74 -24.82 -8.07
N PHE A 567 12.16 -23.63 -8.15
CA PHE A 567 11.73 -22.82 -7.01
C PHE A 567 10.28 -22.35 -7.23
N SER A 568 9.38 -22.63 -6.28
CA SER A 568 8.03 -22.08 -6.36
C SER A 568 8.02 -20.61 -5.94
N GLY A 569 7.04 -19.82 -6.40
CA GLY A 569 6.89 -18.44 -5.94
C GLY A 569 6.71 -18.33 -4.42
N ILE A 570 6.15 -19.37 -3.79
CA ILE A 570 6.04 -19.49 -2.32
C ILE A 570 7.41 -19.57 -1.64
N ASP A 571 8.40 -20.20 -2.26
CA ASP A 571 9.76 -20.30 -1.73
C ASP A 571 10.49 -18.95 -1.87
N LEU A 572 10.41 -18.32 -3.05
CA LEU A 572 10.99 -16.98 -3.29
C LEU A 572 10.38 -15.94 -2.35
N CYS A 573 9.05 -15.93 -2.18
CA CYS A 573 8.34 -15.08 -1.23
C CYS A 573 8.83 -15.28 0.21
N GLN A 574 9.07 -16.53 0.64
CA GLN A 574 9.63 -16.79 1.97
C GLN A 574 11.06 -16.28 2.12
N VAL A 575 11.91 -16.37 1.10
CA VAL A 575 13.27 -15.77 1.14
C VAL A 575 13.17 -14.25 1.29
N VAL A 576 12.41 -13.58 0.42
CA VAL A 576 12.16 -12.12 0.45
C VAL A 576 11.60 -11.66 1.79
N ARG A 577 10.73 -12.45 2.42
CA ARG A 577 10.08 -12.13 3.72
C ARG A 577 10.94 -12.40 4.95
N ASN A 578 12.01 -13.20 4.82
CA ASN A 578 12.97 -13.42 5.90
C ASN A 578 14.14 -12.42 5.86
N ASP A 579 14.34 -11.70 4.75
CA ASP A 579 15.38 -10.69 4.63
C ASP A 579 14.95 -9.32 5.22
N PRO A 580 15.76 -8.69 6.12
CA PRO A 580 15.39 -7.41 6.75
C PRO A 580 15.33 -6.18 5.83
N HIS A 581 15.91 -6.23 4.63
CA HIS A 581 15.82 -5.16 3.63
C HIS A 581 14.53 -5.32 2.81
N TRP A 582 14.24 -6.54 2.36
CA TRP A 582 13.12 -6.84 1.46
C TRP A 582 11.80 -7.25 2.14
N SER A 583 11.78 -7.42 3.48
CA SER A 583 10.59 -7.89 4.22
C SER A 583 9.31 -7.11 3.94
N ASN A 584 9.43 -5.85 3.54
CA ASN A 584 8.33 -4.89 3.32
C ASN A 584 8.05 -4.60 1.83
N LEU A 585 8.73 -5.29 0.90
CA LEU A 585 8.45 -5.22 -0.54
C LEU A 585 7.06 -5.83 -0.81
N PRO A 586 6.08 -5.13 -1.41
CA PRO A 586 4.79 -5.71 -1.76
C PRO A 586 4.94 -6.88 -2.73
N ILE A 587 4.31 -8.02 -2.43
CA ILE A 587 4.32 -9.22 -3.29
C ILE A 587 2.88 -9.55 -3.73
N LEU A 588 2.66 -9.53 -5.05
CA LEU A 588 1.46 -10.04 -5.71
C LEU A 588 1.77 -11.40 -6.35
N PHE A 589 0.90 -12.38 -6.13
CA PHE A 589 0.98 -13.68 -6.80
C PHE A 589 0.08 -13.76 -8.03
N LEU A 590 0.51 -14.53 -9.02
CA LEU A 590 -0.32 -15.03 -10.11
C LEU A 590 -0.55 -16.53 -9.85
N SER A 591 -1.81 -16.98 -9.91
CA SER A 591 -2.17 -18.38 -9.64
C SER A 591 -3.16 -18.91 -10.67
N ALA A 592 -2.82 -20.00 -11.35
CA ALA A 592 -3.78 -20.72 -12.20
C ALA A 592 -4.81 -21.52 -11.40
N HIS A 593 -4.60 -21.73 -10.09
CA HIS A 593 -5.53 -22.44 -9.22
C HIS A 593 -6.48 -21.50 -8.49
N ARG A 594 -7.76 -21.90 -8.42
CA ARG A 594 -8.82 -21.25 -7.63
C ARG A 594 -9.11 -21.98 -6.29
N ASP A 595 -8.22 -22.88 -5.86
CA ASP A 595 -8.37 -23.66 -4.63
C ASP A 595 -8.03 -22.82 -3.38
N THR A 596 -8.92 -22.79 -2.41
CA THR A 596 -8.75 -22.04 -1.15
C THR A 596 -7.56 -22.55 -0.33
N GLN A 597 -7.16 -23.82 -0.47
CA GLN A 597 -5.97 -24.38 0.18
C GLN A 597 -4.67 -23.76 -0.39
N ILE A 598 -4.68 -23.37 -1.67
CA ILE A 598 -3.55 -22.69 -2.30
C ILE A 598 -3.52 -21.21 -1.89
N VAL A 599 -4.69 -20.54 -1.90
CA VAL A 599 -4.83 -19.16 -1.40
C VAL A 599 -4.33 -19.03 0.05
N GLN A 600 -4.68 -19.98 0.92
CA GLN A 600 -4.15 -20.04 2.29
C GLN A 600 -2.62 -20.12 2.33
N ARG A 601 -2.00 -20.99 1.50
CA ARG A 601 -0.54 -21.15 1.45
C ARG A 601 0.17 -19.90 0.97
N VAL A 602 -0.36 -19.23 -0.05
CA VAL A 602 0.16 -17.97 -0.61
C VAL A 602 0.19 -16.87 0.46
N PHE A 603 -0.94 -16.59 1.12
CA PHE A 603 -0.98 -15.60 2.20
C PHE A 603 -0.13 -15.98 3.43
N ALA A 604 -0.04 -17.28 3.75
CA ALA A 604 0.74 -17.79 4.89
C ALA A 604 2.27 -17.78 4.63
N ALA A 605 2.70 -17.81 3.38
CA ALA A 605 4.10 -17.63 2.96
C ALA A 605 4.58 -16.17 3.10
N GLY A 606 3.64 -15.22 3.00
CA GLY A 606 3.91 -13.79 3.16
C GLY A 606 3.43 -12.91 2.01
N ALA A 607 2.74 -13.47 1.01
CA ALA A 607 2.11 -12.70 -0.07
C ALA A 607 1.18 -11.62 0.47
N ASP A 608 1.13 -10.46 -0.19
CA ASP A 608 0.19 -9.40 0.14
C ASP A 608 -1.13 -9.55 -0.61
N ASP A 609 -1.13 -10.11 -1.81
CA ASP A 609 -2.34 -10.36 -2.62
C ASP A 609 -2.09 -11.44 -3.69
N TYR A 610 -3.15 -11.84 -4.41
CA TYR A 610 -3.05 -12.68 -5.61
C TYR A 610 -4.10 -12.31 -6.68
N VAL A 611 -3.77 -12.61 -7.94
CA VAL A 611 -4.66 -12.60 -9.11
C VAL A 611 -4.76 -14.04 -9.63
N THR A 612 -5.96 -14.47 -10.04
CA THR A 612 -6.10 -15.76 -10.73
C THR A 612 -5.80 -15.62 -12.21
N LYS A 613 -5.02 -16.54 -12.81
CA LYS A 613 -4.96 -16.71 -14.26
C LYS A 613 -6.29 -17.37 -14.73
N PRO A 614 -6.88 -17.02 -15.90
CA PRO A 614 -6.41 -16.02 -16.85
C PRO A 614 -6.52 -14.58 -16.33
N ILE A 615 -5.60 -13.72 -16.76
CA ILE A 615 -5.43 -12.38 -16.18
C ILE A 615 -6.46 -11.41 -16.76
N VAL A 616 -7.31 -10.85 -15.90
CA VAL A 616 -8.20 -9.74 -16.22
C VAL A 616 -7.44 -8.43 -16.02
N GLU A 617 -7.11 -7.73 -17.12
CA GLU A 617 -6.30 -6.50 -17.10
C GLU A 617 -6.79 -5.47 -16.06
N PRO A 618 -8.07 -5.04 -16.04
CA PRO A 618 -8.51 -4.01 -15.11
C PRO A 618 -8.40 -4.42 -13.63
N GLU A 619 -8.55 -5.71 -13.31
CA GLU A 619 -8.34 -6.21 -11.94
C GLU A 619 -6.84 -6.17 -11.57
N LEU A 620 -5.96 -6.61 -12.49
CA LEU A 620 -4.51 -6.57 -12.27
C LEU A 620 -4.03 -5.13 -12.05
N LEU A 621 -4.46 -4.18 -12.88
CA LEU A 621 -4.08 -2.77 -12.77
C LEU A 621 -4.58 -2.15 -11.46
N ALA A 622 -5.86 -2.31 -11.13
CA ALA A 622 -6.43 -1.80 -9.89
C ALA A 622 -5.72 -2.37 -8.65
N ARG A 623 -5.38 -3.66 -8.65
CA ARG A 623 -4.54 -4.27 -7.60
C ARG A 623 -3.15 -3.67 -7.57
N VAL A 624 -2.41 -3.62 -8.68
CA VAL A 624 -1.03 -3.09 -8.72
C VAL A 624 -0.98 -1.65 -8.21
N LEU A 625 -1.88 -0.78 -8.68
CA LEU A 625 -1.99 0.61 -8.23
C LEU A 625 -2.29 0.70 -6.73
N CYS A 626 -3.32 0.00 -6.25
CA CYS A 626 -3.66 -0.05 -4.82
C CYS A 626 -2.50 -0.56 -3.95
N ARG A 627 -1.74 -1.59 -4.38
CA ARG A 627 -0.56 -2.09 -3.65
C ARG A 627 0.58 -1.07 -3.61
N LEU A 628 0.86 -0.39 -4.73
CA LEU A 628 1.89 0.64 -4.82
C LEU A 628 1.55 1.88 -3.98
N GLU A 629 0.37 2.47 -4.17
CA GLU A 629 -0.08 3.63 -3.40
C GLU A 629 -0.08 3.33 -1.90
N ARG A 630 -0.60 2.16 -1.50
CA ARG A 630 -0.63 1.77 -0.10
C ARG A 630 0.75 1.54 0.50
N SER A 631 1.68 0.95 -0.27
CA SER A 631 3.09 0.84 0.10
C SER A 631 3.73 2.21 0.28
N GLN A 632 3.48 3.16 -0.64
CA GLN A 632 3.98 4.54 -0.52
C GLN A 632 3.39 5.28 0.67
N ILE A 633 2.09 5.11 0.97
CA ILE A 633 1.44 5.67 2.16
C ILE A 633 2.07 5.11 3.44
N ILE A 634 2.24 3.78 3.54
CA ILE A 634 2.86 3.14 4.70
C ILE A 634 4.33 3.57 4.85
N ARG A 635 5.11 3.67 3.75
CA ARG A 635 6.45 4.25 3.76
C ARG A 635 6.42 5.69 4.29
N LYS A 636 5.59 6.58 3.72
CA LYS A 636 5.46 7.98 4.18
C LYS A 636 5.16 8.07 5.68
N PHE A 637 4.16 7.36 6.20
CA PHE A 637 3.84 7.37 7.64
C PHE A 637 4.88 6.66 8.53
N ALA A 638 5.65 5.70 8.01
CA ALA A 638 6.72 5.02 8.74
C ALA A 638 8.09 5.74 8.66
N GLU A 639 8.20 6.77 7.83
CA GLU A 639 9.44 7.54 7.57
C GLU A 639 9.35 9.02 7.97
N ILE A 640 8.15 9.58 8.11
CA ILE A 640 7.88 10.96 8.54
C ILE A 640 7.50 10.99 10.03
N ASP A 641 7.77 12.10 10.72
CA ASP A 641 7.22 12.39 12.06
C ASP A 641 5.86 13.09 11.92
N ALA A 642 4.82 12.48 12.50
CA ALA A 642 3.42 12.88 12.26
C ALA A 642 3.04 14.29 12.72
N LEU A 643 3.80 14.89 13.65
CA LEU A 643 3.57 16.25 14.15
C LEU A 643 4.28 17.31 13.29
N THR A 644 5.49 17.00 12.81
CA THR A 644 6.40 17.97 12.20
C THR A 644 6.54 17.86 10.69
N GLY A 645 6.05 16.78 10.05
CA GLY A 645 6.00 16.67 8.58
C GLY A 645 7.35 16.52 7.87
N ILE A 646 8.43 16.32 8.63
CA ILE A 646 9.81 16.03 8.22
C ILE A 646 10.19 14.59 8.59
N THR A 647 11.36 14.10 8.16
CA THR A 647 11.71 12.68 8.40
C THR A 647 11.88 12.36 9.89
N ASN A 648 11.53 11.14 10.28
CA ASN A 648 11.76 10.63 11.62
C ASN A 648 13.20 10.09 11.77
N ARG A 649 13.63 9.89 13.02
CA ARG A 649 14.95 9.35 13.40
C ARG A 649 15.36 8.07 12.65
N ARG A 650 14.41 7.18 12.32
CA ARG A 650 14.72 5.88 11.69
C ARG A 650 15.15 6.05 10.23
N LYS A 651 14.35 6.76 9.43
CA LYS A 651 14.66 7.04 8.01
C LYS A 651 15.89 7.92 7.88
N SER A 652 15.95 9.00 8.65
CA SER A 652 17.08 9.94 8.62
C SER A 652 18.41 9.26 8.94
N ALA A 653 18.49 8.40 9.96
CA ALA A 653 19.73 7.67 10.27
C ALA A 653 20.26 6.83 9.08
N GLN A 654 19.38 6.27 8.26
CA GLN A 654 19.76 5.53 7.04
C GLN A 654 20.32 6.48 5.96
N GLU A 655 19.63 7.59 5.68
CA GLU A 655 20.08 8.59 4.69
C GLU A 655 21.38 9.29 5.11
N LEU A 656 21.54 9.60 6.41
CA LEU A 656 22.77 10.16 6.97
C LEU A 656 23.95 9.21 6.79
N THR A 657 23.75 7.91 7.01
CA THR A 657 24.78 6.87 6.78
C THR A 657 25.12 6.76 5.28
N ARG A 658 24.10 6.83 4.40
CA ARG A 658 24.30 6.82 2.93
C ARG A 658 25.09 8.04 2.44
N LEU A 659 24.80 9.24 2.96
CA LEU A 659 25.53 10.46 2.62
C LEU A 659 26.95 10.48 3.18
N LEU A 660 27.22 9.87 4.35
CA LEU A 660 28.58 9.72 4.87
C LEU A 660 29.44 8.82 3.99
N HIS A 661 28.92 7.66 3.54
CA HIS A 661 29.64 6.83 2.57
C HIS A 661 29.80 7.49 1.20
N LEU A 662 28.91 8.40 0.81
CA LEU A 662 29.10 9.23 -0.39
C LEU A 662 30.21 10.29 -0.18
N ALA A 663 30.29 10.90 1.00
CA ALA A 663 31.33 11.86 1.38
C ALA A 663 32.71 11.22 1.42
N GLU A 664 32.81 10.03 2.02
CA GLU A 664 33.97 9.14 2.02
C GLU A 664 34.44 8.83 0.60
N ARG A 665 33.54 8.33 -0.27
CA ARG A 665 33.88 7.93 -1.65
C ARG A 665 34.26 9.09 -2.57
N GLN A 666 33.65 10.26 -2.40
CA GLN A 666 33.87 11.45 -3.25
C GLN A 666 34.88 12.44 -2.64
N ASN A 667 35.44 12.13 -1.47
CA ASN A 667 36.29 13.02 -0.67
C ASN A 667 35.69 14.43 -0.51
N GLN A 668 34.40 14.50 -0.18
CA GLN A 668 33.65 15.73 0.04
C GLN A 668 33.40 15.99 1.52
N PRO A 669 33.30 17.26 1.96
CA PRO A 669 32.89 17.57 3.32
C PRO A 669 31.41 17.17 3.53
N PHE A 670 31.10 16.72 4.74
CA PHE A 670 29.73 16.52 5.20
C PHE A 670 29.58 17.12 6.60
N TYR A 671 28.51 17.87 6.83
CA TYR A 671 28.24 18.53 8.11
C TYR A 671 26.99 17.95 8.77
N PHE A 672 27.09 17.71 10.06
CA PHE A 672 26.03 17.15 10.89
C PHE A 672 25.66 18.17 11.98
N ALA A 673 24.43 18.66 11.97
CA ALA A 673 23.93 19.60 12.97
C ALA A 673 22.87 18.95 13.86
N VAL A 674 22.94 19.20 15.16
CA VAL A 674 21.88 18.93 16.15
C VAL A 674 21.32 20.27 16.59
N LEU A 675 19.99 20.41 16.59
CA LEU A 675 19.26 21.62 16.93
C LEU A 675 18.20 21.29 17.99
N ASP A 676 17.90 22.26 18.85
CA ASP A 676 17.02 22.04 20.01
C ASP A 676 16.29 23.33 20.41
N LEU A 677 15.00 23.20 20.75
CA LEU A 677 14.10 24.31 21.08
C LEU A 677 14.36 24.88 22.46
N ASP A 678 14.80 26.13 22.50
CA ASP A 678 15.31 26.72 23.72
C ASP A 678 14.22 26.97 24.77
N ARG A 679 14.34 26.23 25.88
CA ARG A 679 13.38 26.19 26.98
C ARG A 679 12.03 25.57 26.60
N PHE A 680 11.97 24.64 25.64
CA PHE A 680 10.71 24.02 25.21
C PHE A 680 9.85 23.46 26.36
N LYS A 681 10.46 22.86 27.39
CA LYS A 681 9.71 22.47 28.60
C LYS A 681 8.96 23.63 29.25
N TYR A 682 9.54 24.83 29.34
CA TYR A 682 8.86 26.01 29.90
C TYR A 682 7.68 26.45 29.03
N ILE A 683 7.77 26.31 27.70
CA ILE A 683 6.64 26.57 26.79
C ILE A 683 5.46 25.64 27.13
N ASN A 684 5.71 24.34 27.29
CA ASN A 684 4.70 23.37 27.70
C ASN A 684 4.14 23.65 29.11
N ASP A 685 5.02 23.92 30.09
CA ASP A 685 4.68 24.18 31.49
C ASP A 685 3.91 25.51 31.71
N GLN A 686 3.83 26.40 30.71
CA GLN A 686 3.11 27.68 30.78
C GLN A 686 1.91 27.75 29.83
N TYR A 687 2.11 27.38 28.57
CA TYR A 687 1.13 27.57 27.49
C TYR A 687 0.38 26.27 27.11
N GLY A 688 0.72 25.16 27.74
CA GLY A 688 0.13 23.84 27.49
C GLY A 688 0.83 23.07 26.37
N HIS A 689 0.54 21.77 26.29
CA HIS A 689 1.15 20.88 25.29
C HIS A 689 0.73 21.23 23.86
N ASP A 690 -0.53 21.64 23.64
CA ASP A 690 -1.05 22.02 22.31
C ASP A 690 -0.24 23.18 21.69
N ALA A 691 0.17 24.16 22.50
CA ALA A 691 1.04 25.25 22.08
C ALA A 691 2.48 24.79 21.80
N GLY A 692 2.99 23.82 22.56
CA GLY A 692 4.27 23.16 22.28
C GLY A 692 4.24 22.39 20.96
N ASP A 693 3.16 21.67 20.68
CA ASP A 693 2.97 20.91 19.45
C ASP A 693 2.80 21.85 18.23
N GLN A 694 2.13 23.00 18.39
CA GLN A 694 2.08 24.06 17.37
C GLN A 694 3.48 24.61 17.05
N VAL A 695 4.32 24.86 18.07
CA VAL A 695 5.72 25.30 17.89
C VAL A 695 6.54 24.25 17.13
N LEU A 696 6.42 22.98 17.51
CA LEU A 696 7.11 21.87 16.85
C LEU A 696 6.67 21.74 15.38
N SER A 697 5.36 21.82 15.10
CA SER A 697 4.82 21.68 13.75
C SER A 697 5.28 22.80 12.82
N GLN A 698 5.26 24.06 13.29
CA GLN A 698 5.75 25.20 12.52
C GLN A 698 7.27 25.16 12.31
N LEU A 699 8.06 24.74 13.32
CA LEU A 699 9.49 24.52 13.12
C LEU A 699 9.75 23.43 12.07
N GLY A 700 8.95 22.35 12.06
CA GLY A 700 9.00 21.32 11.01
C GLY A 700 8.75 21.88 9.61
N LYS A 701 7.72 22.73 9.43
CA LYS A 701 7.45 23.43 8.16
C LYS A 701 8.61 24.35 7.76
N LEU A 702 9.12 25.18 8.68
CA LEU A 702 10.22 26.11 8.42
C LEU A 702 11.52 25.37 8.04
N LEU A 703 11.85 24.29 8.75
CA LEU A 703 12.98 23.42 8.44
C LEU A 703 12.86 22.82 7.03
N LYS A 704 11.67 22.36 6.64
CA LYS A 704 11.38 21.78 5.32
C LYS A 704 11.48 22.80 4.18
N GLN A 705 11.28 24.09 4.46
CA GLN A 705 11.43 25.20 3.51
C GLN A 705 12.87 25.76 3.45
N SER A 706 13.63 25.68 4.54
CA SER A 706 14.97 26.30 4.67
C SER A 706 16.12 25.48 4.06
N PHE A 707 15.85 24.21 3.72
CA PHE A 707 16.83 23.25 3.23
C PHE A 707 16.31 22.54 1.97
N ARG A 708 17.21 21.92 1.20
CA ARG A 708 16.89 21.32 -0.09
C ARG A 708 16.48 19.86 0.05
N GLN A 709 15.99 19.28 -1.04
CA GLN A 709 15.59 17.87 -1.11
C GLN A 709 16.79 16.90 -0.99
N GLU A 710 18.01 17.31 -1.34
CA GLU A 710 19.22 16.52 -1.10
C GLU A 710 19.81 16.64 0.32
N ASP A 711 19.34 17.60 1.12
CA ASP A 711 19.73 17.76 2.52
C ASP A 711 18.86 16.86 3.42
N VAL A 712 19.44 16.18 4.41
CA VAL A 712 18.63 15.43 5.38
C VAL A 712 18.11 16.40 6.45
N VAL A 713 16.79 16.41 6.67
CA VAL A 713 16.11 17.20 7.71
C VAL A 713 15.19 16.28 8.50
N ALA A 714 15.41 16.19 9.83
CA ALA A 714 14.76 15.20 10.66
C ALA A 714 14.42 15.66 12.08
N ARG A 715 13.37 15.07 12.67
CA ARG A 715 13.12 15.12 14.11
C ARG A 715 13.78 13.92 14.78
N TRP A 716 14.66 14.18 15.74
CA TRP A 716 15.49 13.16 16.39
C TRP A 716 14.87 12.60 17.67
N GLY A 717 14.07 13.43 18.36
CA GLY A 717 13.21 13.02 19.47
C GLY A 717 12.76 14.21 20.32
N GLY A 718 11.48 14.27 20.72
CA GLY A 718 10.97 15.34 21.59
C GLY A 718 11.16 16.74 20.98
N GLU A 719 12.06 17.52 21.58
CA GLU A 719 12.46 18.88 21.19
C GLU A 719 13.75 18.93 20.33
N GLU A 720 14.40 17.79 20.06
CA GLU A 720 15.61 17.65 19.23
C GLU A 720 15.32 17.43 17.73
N PHE A 721 16.11 18.11 16.89
CA PHE A 721 16.12 18.02 15.43
C PHE A 721 17.55 17.80 14.91
N VAL A 722 17.70 17.17 13.74
CA VAL A 722 18.99 16.87 13.11
C VAL A 722 18.96 17.26 11.64
N ILE A 723 20.08 17.82 11.16
CA ILE A 723 20.29 18.18 9.76
C ILE A 723 21.63 17.61 9.26
N GLY A 724 21.61 16.97 8.09
CA GLY A 724 22.80 16.44 7.41
C GLY A 724 23.02 17.10 6.05
N LEU A 725 24.18 17.71 5.85
CA LEU A 725 24.48 18.59 4.72
C LEU A 725 25.72 18.09 3.97
N TYR A 726 25.55 17.66 2.72
CA TYR A 726 26.61 17.07 1.88
C TYR A 726 27.21 18.08 0.90
N GLY A 727 28.54 18.06 0.71
CA GLY A 727 29.20 18.78 -0.39
C GLY A 727 29.18 20.30 -0.30
N ILE A 728 28.90 20.86 0.88
CA ILE A 728 28.92 22.31 1.13
C ILE A 728 30.01 22.70 2.14
N THR A 729 30.37 23.98 2.18
CA THR A 729 31.41 24.52 3.07
C THR A 729 30.87 24.95 4.43
N GLN A 730 31.74 24.94 5.46
CA GLN A 730 31.49 25.49 6.80
C GLN A 730 30.77 26.86 6.80
N GLN A 731 31.17 27.77 5.90
CA GLN A 731 30.58 29.10 5.79
C GLN A 731 29.13 29.06 5.27
N GLN A 732 28.82 28.14 4.35
CA GLN A 732 27.46 27.94 3.84
C GLN A 732 26.56 27.28 4.88
N VAL A 733 27.09 26.31 5.65
CA VAL A 733 26.39 25.68 6.78
C VAL A 733 25.99 26.73 7.82
N VAL A 734 26.95 27.51 8.30
CA VAL A 734 26.72 28.57 9.29
C VAL A 734 25.76 29.63 8.73
N LYS A 735 25.85 30.00 7.45
CA LYS A 735 24.91 30.96 6.84
C LYS A 735 23.48 30.41 6.79
N ARG A 736 23.27 29.16 6.38
CA ARG A 736 21.94 28.54 6.32
C ARG A 736 21.32 28.41 7.72
N LEU A 737 22.10 27.95 8.70
CA LEU A 737 21.63 27.82 10.08
C LEU A 737 21.29 29.18 10.71
N ASN A 738 22.08 30.24 10.49
CA ASN A 738 21.72 31.58 10.97
C ASN A 738 20.42 32.08 10.33
N HIS A 739 20.21 31.83 9.03
CA HIS A 739 18.96 32.19 8.37
C HIS A 739 17.74 31.46 8.95
N LEU A 740 17.89 30.18 9.31
CA LEU A 740 16.86 29.43 10.05
C LEU A 740 16.55 30.06 11.42
N LEU A 741 17.59 30.44 12.19
CA LEU A 741 17.43 31.11 13.48
C LEU A 741 16.69 32.46 13.31
N ASP A 742 17.12 33.28 12.34
CA ASP A 742 16.50 34.58 12.05
C ASP A 742 15.04 34.43 11.61
N SER A 743 14.72 33.46 10.75
CA SER A 743 13.33 33.18 10.36
C SER A 743 12.48 32.71 11.54
N LEU A 744 13.01 31.89 12.45
CA LEU A 744 12.27 31.46 13.64
C LEU A 744 12.02 32.61 14.63
N ARG A 745 13.00 33.51 14.81
CA ARG A 745 12.86 34.72 15.64
C ARG A 745 11.73 35.65 15.16
N CYS A 746 11.39 35.60 13.87
CA CYS A 746 10.28 36.35 13.27
C CYS A 746 8.90 35.66 13.38
N LEU A 747 8.82 34.45 13.93
CA LEU A 747 7.55 33.76 14.16
C LEU A 747 7.01 34.05 15.56
N GLU A 748 5.90 34.79 15.63
CA GLU A 748 5.08 34.89 16.84
C GLU A 748 4.07 33.72 16.90
N PHE A 749 3.96 33.14 18.10
CA PHE A 749 3.04 32.05 18.41
C PHE A 749 1.94 32.58 19.34
N THR A 750 0.68 32.52 18.88
CA THR A 750 -0.49 32.95 19.66
C THR A 750 -1.15 31.76 20.34
N THR A 751 -1.34 31.85 21.65
CA THR A 751 -2.06 30.83 22.45
C THR A 751 -3.58 30.94 22.31
N SER A 752 -4.30 29.92 22.77
CA SER A 752 -5.76 29.93 22.93
C SER A 752 -6.29 31.06 23.83
N ASN A 753 -5.45 31.64 24.68
CA ASN A 753 -5.76 32.79 25.53
C ASN A 753 -5.39 34.16 24.90
N GLN A 754 -4.98 34.19 23.62
CA GLN A 754 -4.49 35.37 22.91
C GLN A 754 -3.20 35.99 23.46
N GLU A 755 -2.41 35.25 24.26
CA GLU A 755 -1.04 35.64 24.59
C GLU A 755 -0.10 35.24 23.45
N ASN A 756 0.70 36.20 22.95
CA ASN A 756 1.75 35.96 21.97
C ASN A 756 3.09 35.71 22.65
N PHE A 757 3.86 34.74 22.14
CA PHE A 757 5.24 34.47 22.55
C PHE A 757 6.12 34.14 21.33
N THR A 758 7.44 34.29 21.47
CA THR A 758 8.43 33.92 20.46
C THR A 758 9.33 32.80 20.96
N VAL A 759 9.91 32.03 20.05
CA VAL A 759 10.76 30.87 20.37
C VAL A 759 12.11 30.99 19.66
N THR A 760 13.14 30.36 20.24
CA THR A 760 14.52 30.35 19.72
C THR A 760 15.05 28.91 19.69
N ILE A 761 16.12 28.68 18.94
CA ILE A 761 16.81 27.39 18.86
C ILE A 761 18.31 27.58 19.06
N SER A 762 18.92 26.63 19.78
CA SER A 762 20.36 26.47 19.83
C SER A 762 20.77 25.37 18.86
N ALA A 763 21.96 25.48 18.28
CA ALA A 763 22.50 24.47 17.37
C ALA A 763 23.97 24.15 17.67
N GLY A 764 24.33 22.87 17.53
CA GLY A 764 25.70 22.38 17.54
C GLY A 764 26.01 21.66 16.23
N VAL A 765 27.21 21.85 15.67
CA VAL A 765 27.58 21.33 14.35
C VAL A 765 28.92 20.61 14.39
N ALA A 766 28.99 19.41 13.81
CA ALA A 766 30.18 18.61 13.60
C ALA A 766 30.50 18.45 12.09
N GLU A 767 31.78 18.26 11.76
CA GLU A 767 32.29 18.06 10.40
C GLU A 767 32.90 16.66 10.22
N TYR A 768 32.42 15.91 9.23
CA TYR A 768 33.11 14.73 8.71
C TYR A 768 34.27 15.15 7.79
N PRO A 769 35.48 14.56 7.91
CA PRO A 769 35.86 13.46 8.81
C PRO A 769 36.49 13.91 10.14
N LYS A 770 36.57 15.22 10.42
CA LYS A 770 37.31 15.79 11.56
C LYS A 770 36.79 15.34 12.91
N ASP A 771 35.48 15.42 13.10
CA ASP A 771 34.81 15.28 14.41
C ASP A 771 34.20 13.88 14.62
N GLY A 772 34.18 13.06 13.56
CA GLY A 772 33.58 11.73 13.56
C GLY A 772 33.63 11.10 12.17
N HIS A 773 33.53 9.77 12.13
CA HIS A 773 33.52 8.99 10.88
C HIS A 773 32.18 8.25 10.66
N ASP A 774 31.27 8.31 11.64
CA ASP A 774 29.94 7.70 11.60
C ASP A 774 28.90 8.65 12.23
N VAL A 775 27.62 8.32 12.07
CA VAL A 775 26.51 9.14 12.60
C VAL A 775 26.55 9.28 14.12
N GLN A 776 27.07 8.29 14.86
CA GLN A 776 27.07 8.30 16.32
C GLN A 776 28.19 9.18 16.91
N THR A 777 29.37 9.17 16.29
CA THR A 777 30.51 10.02 16.64
C THR A 777 30.22 11.48 16.31
N LEU A 778 29.69 11.76 15.11
CA LEU A 778 29.27 13.11 14.70
C LEU A 778 28.13 13.65 15.57
N TYR A 779 27.14 12.84 15.94
CA TYR A 779 26.09 13.26 16.88
C TYR A 779 26.65 13.65 18.25
N ARG A 780 27.62 12.90 18.80
CA ARG A 780 28.27 13.27 20.09
C ARG A 780 29.06 14.58 19.99
N ALA A 781 29.76 14.82 18.89
CA ALA A 781 30.51 16.05 18.68
C ALA A 781 29.59 17.27 18.49
N ALA A 782 28.48 17.10 17.77
CA ALA A 782 27.46 18.13 17.60
C ALA A 782 26.67 18.40 18.89
N ASP A 783 26.29 17.38 19.66
CA ASP A 783 25.66 17.53 20.98
C ASP A 783 26.58 18.27 21.98
N ALA A 784 27.87 17.95 21.99
CA ALA A 784 28.85 18.68 22.80
C ALA A 784 28.94 20.18 22.43
N ALA A 785 28.83 20.52 21.13
CA ALA A 785 28.75 21.90 20.68
C ALA A 785 27.41 22.57 21.04
N LEU A 786 26.29 21.85 20.93
CA LEU A 786 24.95 22.32 21.31
C LEU A 786 24.87 22.64 22.81
N TYR A 787 25.49 21.80 23.66
CA TYR A 787 25.63 22.06 25.09
C TYR A 787 26.38 23.37 25.36
N GLN A 788 27.44 23.66 24.59
CA GLN A 788 28.17 24.93 24.69
C GLN A 788 27.31 26.13 24.24
N ALA A 789 26.56 26.03 23.15
CA ALA A 789 25.62 27.07 22.70
C ALA A 789 24.55 27.39 23.78
N LYS A 790 23.96 26.35 24.37
CA LYS A 790 22.99 26.47 25.48
C LYS A 790 23.59 27.07 26.75
N ALA A 791 24.85 26.77 27.06
CA ALA A 791 25.58 27.30 28.21
C ALA A 791 26.04 28.76 28.00
N ALA A 792 26.42 29.12 26.78
CA ALA A 792 26.95 30.44 26.42
C ALA A 792 25.86 31.51 26.17
N GLY A 793 24.57 31.19 26.32
CA GLY A 793 23.50 32.18 26.21
C GLY A 793 22.17 31.67 25.62
N ARG A 794 22.20 30.57 24.84
CA ARG A 794 21.13 30.12 23.91
C ARG A 794 21.01 30.95 22.63
N ASP A 795 20.09 30.58 21.75
CA ASP A 795 19.76 31.29 20.50
C ASP A 795 20.98 31.52 19.57
N GLN A 796 21.83 30.50 19.46
CA GLN A 796 23.11 30.58 18.72
C GLN A 796 23.61 29.22 18.23
N ILE A 797 24.53 29.27 17.26
CA ILE A 797 25.16 28.10 16.64
C ILE A 797 26.60 27.99 17.13
N PHE A 798 26.97 26.84 17.68
CA PHE A 798 28.36 26.49 17.97
C PHE A 798 28.84 25.41 17.00
N LEU A 799 30.11 25.50 16.61
CA LEU A 799 30.81 24.44 15.89
C LEU A 799 31.58 23.59 16.90
N SER A 800 31.75 22.31 16.62
CA SER A 800 32.58 21.44 17.44
C SER A 800 34.02 21.98 17.50
N ALA A 801 34.57 22.04 18.71
CA ALA A 801 35.98 22.34 18.93
C ALA A 801 36.77 21.02 18.92
N MET A 802 37.98 21.03 18.36
CA MET A 802 38.85 19.85 18.37
C MET A 802 39.11 19.38 19.81
N ASN A 803 39.07 18.06 20.02
CA ASN A 803 39.76 17.38 21.14
C ASN A 803 41.24 17.15 20.78
#